data_AF-A0A9N9QWP8-F1
#
_entry.id   AF-A0A9N9QWP8-F1
#
_cell.length_a   1.000
_cell.length_b   1.000
_cell.length_c   1.000
_cell.angle_alpha   90.00
_cell.angle_beta   90.00
_cell.angle_gamma   90.00
#
_symmetry.space_group_name_H-M   'P 1'
#
loop_
_entity.id
_entity.type
_entity.pdbx_description
1 polymer ?
#
loop_
_entity_poly.entity_id
_entity_poly.type
_entity_poly.pdbx_seq_one_letter_code
_entity_poly.pdbx_strand_id
1 'polypeptide(L)'
;MWIVLLLLTLSKFIVGEPPWWNTAVYYRILLDSFKDADSDGLGDLNGATKQISYVRALGADAVIMSPLSVKSTDCSKPGVIDLAEIDVRYGTLNTLNAFLEKVNKLELKVVISLPLQTISTASECFNSSADKIVGYEDRIVWQDGTGNDIPPLQNGIDDWIWHENRAAYYGVRDNEAILNLCSEAVAAALASAQCAWLRRGFSGVLLNPDYEYDQNCAWKLVQKMAAEAIICARSSNLEIPVILVESSLDAENASKYYGDGGVGANSVLSTALTFPTKQSSPGLALSIHATLLYTPRDSFPTWTTSMPYESRITTRYGGDSVDAINLLALMLPGAAVIQQGDELGVADTILEWASSNATCWPSRLLPSSAPFPWSDAANGGFTSGEPWLPLAPNYRYANAKSEFVNDNSHAGVLKVAAAMRKSPAMGPHVEIKRLGDAIAVLRWGGHGSLLLVANLGKMPSEEKLSAFFGLPNEISVAASSASSSFPVRAQVAVDKSFKLTPGETLLLAGGPRHCGGPGPVDKIANKLSEGWQKINKYFSMLAKNELLKRYLQNLLFSAWLSVAASNAVSRAGSALALMSGGAGVRSPARRGLSARPTPAIDRARAHACAPCTDATTRVAAIQNTMGTIENHFFENFINLYQ
;
A
#
# COMPACT_ATOMS: atom_id res chain seq x y z
N MET A 1 18.75 12.77 36.75
CA MET A 1 17.71 13.41 35.90
C MET A 1 18.20 13.66 34.47
N TRP A 2 19.40 14.22 34.27
CA TRP A 2 19.98 14.45 32.93
C TRP A 2 20.33 13.17 32.14
N ILE A 3 20.73 12.09 32.80
CA ILE A 3 21.07 10.81 32.15
C ILE A 3 19.81 10.10 31.60
N VAL A 4 18.65 10.27 32.26
CA VAL A 4 17.38 9.71 31.80
C VAL A 4 16.86 10.46 30.57
N LEU A 5 17.04 11.78 30.52
CA LEU A 5 16.75 12.59 29.32
C LEU A 5 17.69 12.23 28.16
N LEU A 6 18.98 12.00 28.43
CA LEU A 6 19.95 11.58 27.40
C LEU A 6 19.60 10.19 26.84
N LEU A 7 19.21 9.24 27.69
CA LEU A 7 18.77 7.89 27.29
C LEU A 7 17.44 7.90 26.53
N LEU A 8 16.51 8.80 26.87
CA LEU A 8 15.25 9.00 26.11
C LEU A 8 15.49 9.68 24.75
N THR A 9 16.55 10.47 24.60
CA THR A 9 16.96 11.02 23.29
C THR A 9 17.81 10.04 22.46
N LEU A 10 18.52 9.11 23.11
CA LEU A 10 19.37 8.11 22.45
C LEU A 10 18.61 6.84 22.04
N SER A 11 17.41 6.58 22.57
CA SER A 11 16.58 5.44 22.14
C SER A 11 15.90 5.62 20.77
N LYS A 12 16.03 6.80 20.13
CA LYS A 12 15.62 7.01 18.73
C LYS A 12 16.68 6.57 17.71
N PHE A 13 17.85 6.11 18.16
CA PHE A 13 18.95 5.68 17.28
C PHE A 13 19.11 4.15 17.25
N ILE A 14 18.06 3.41 16.93
CA ILE A 14 18.19 1.98 16.59
C ILE A 14 17.17 1.68 15.48
N VAL A 15 17.68 1.49 14.25
CA VAL A 15 16.95 1.40 12.95
C VAL A 15 16.46 2.76 12.45
N GLY A 16 17.04 3.24 11.33
CA GLY A 16 16.55 4.47 10.67
C GLY A 16 15.09 4.29 10.27
N GLU A 17 14.26 5.32 10.50
CA GLU A 17 12.86 5.29 10.07
C GLU A 17 12.80 4.97 8.56
N PRO A 18 11.96 4.01 8.14
CA PRO A 18 11.81 3.72 6.73
C PRO A 18 11.34 4.99 6.00
N PRO A 19 11.67 5.15 4.71
CA PRO A 19 11.19 6.28 3.94
C PRO A 19 9.67 6.41 4.03
N TRP A 20 9.17 7.65 4.12
CA TRP A 20 7.75 7.93 4.36
C TRP A 20 6.84 7.26 3.31
N TRP A 21 7.31 7.15 2.07
CA TRP A 21 6.57 6.56 0.94
C TRP A 21 6.35 5.05 1.06
N ASN A 22 7.07 4.33 1.92
CA ASN A 22 6.93 2.87 2.04
C ASN A 22 5.58 2.45 2.67
N THR A 23 4.96 3.32 3.46
CA THR A 23 3.71 3.02 4.18
C THR A 23 2.64 4.10 4.03
N ALA A 24 2.91 5.12 3.21
CA ALA A 24 2.03 6.25 2.99
C ALA A 24 0.63 5.83 2.50
N VAL A 25 -0.38 6.54 2.96
CA VAL A 25 -1.70 6.56 2.33
C VAL A 25 -1.75 7.75 1.38
N TYR A 26 -1.67 7.46 0.08
CA TYR A 26 -1.86 8.43 -0.99
C TYR A 26 -3.33 8.59 -1.31
N TYR A 27 -3.78 9.82 -1.52
CA TYR A 27 -5.09 10.13 -2.10
C TYR A 27 -4.90 10.73 -3.49
N ARG A 28 -5.45 10.09 -4.52
CA ARG A 28 -5.30 10.56 -5.91
C ARG A 28 -6.44 11.52 -6.26
N ILE A 29 -6.05 12.74 -6.65
CA ILE A 29 -6.94 13.82 -7.05
C ILE A 29 -6.90 13.95 -8.57
N LEU A 30 -8.07 13.84 -9.21
CA LEU A 30 -8.27 14.29 -10.59
C LEU A 30 -8.78 15.73 -10.51
N LEU A 31 -7.88 16.68 -10.77
CA LEU A 31 -8.13 18.10 -10.51
C LEU A 31 -9.35 18.62 -11.26
N ASP A 32 -9.50 18.25 -12.54
CA ASP A 32 -10.63 18.61 -13.42
C ASP A 32 -12.00 18.34 -12.77
N SER A 33 -12.07 17.36 -11.86
CA SER A 33 -13.31 16.88 -11.25
C SER A 33 -13.33 17.03 -9.73
N PHE A 34 -12.33 17.65 -9.12
CA PHE A 34 -12.25 17.70 -7.65
C PHE A 34 -13.09 18.82 -7.05
N LYS A 35 -12.82 20.08 -7.41
CA LYS A 35 -13.62 21.22 -6.96
C LYS A 35 -13.39 22.42 -7.88
N ASP A 36 -14.48 22.95 -8.42
CA ASP A 36 -14.50 24.21 -9.16
C ASP A 36 -14.69 25.38 -8.18
N ALA A 37 -13.86 26.42 -8.30
CA ALA A 37 -13.92 27.64 -7.51
C ALA A 37 -14.38 28.89 -8.28
N ASP A 38 -14.43 28.89 -9.61
CA ASP A 38 -14.75 30.06 -10.45
C ASP A 38 -16.02 29.90 -11.31
N SER A 39 -16.68 28.75 -11.22
CA SER A 39 -17.95 28.40 -11.88
C SER A 39 -17.85 28.15 -13.38
N ASP A 40 -16.66 27.85 -13.91
CA ASP A 40 -16.48 27.48 -15.31
C ASP A 40 -16.87 26.02 -15.64
N GLY A 41 -17.20 25.24 -14.61
CA GLY A 41 -17.58 23.84 -14.72
C GLY A 41 -16.45 22.85 -14.50
N LEU A 42 -15.24 23.32 -14.20
CA LEU A 42 -14.00 22.55 -14.17
C LEU A 42 -13.26 22.79 -12.85
N GLY A 43 -12.62 21.74 -12.35
CA GLY A 43 -11.88 21.85 -11.11
C GLY A 43 -10.51 22.53 -11.27
N ASP A 44 -10.16 23.36 -10.30
CA ASP A 44 -8.98 24.21 -10.32
C ASP A 44 -8.20 24.17 -8.98
N LEU A 45 -7.00 24.76 -8.96
CA LEU A 45 -6.15 24.75 -7.76
C LEU A 45 -6.72 25.56 -6.59
N ASN A 46 -7.53 26.60 -6.83
CA ASN A 46 -8.19 27.33 -5.75
C ASN A 46 -9.28 26.47 -5.11
N GLY A 47 -10.04 25.72 -5.90
CA GLY A 47 -11.00 24.73 -5.44
C GLY A 47 -10.34 23.61 -4.64
N ALA A 48 -9.26 23.03 -5.16
CA ALA A 48 -8.47 22.03 -4.45
C ALA A 48 -7.90 22.59 -3.13
N THR A 49 -7.38 23.82 -3.14
CA THR A 49 -6.90 24.51 -1.95
C THR A 49 -8.01 24.63 -0.91
N LYS A 50 -9.26 24.97 -1.28
CA LYS A 50 -10.36 25.04 -0.32
C LYS A 50 -10.62 23.70 0.37
N GLN A 51 -10.55 22.59 -0.37
CA GLN A 51 -11.00 21.28 0.09
C GLN A 51 -9.93 20.32 0.62
N ILE A 52 -8.64 20.57 0.39
CA ILE A 52 -7.54 19.64 0.73
C ILE A 52 -7.50 19.19 2.20
N SER A 53 -8.08 19.96 3.12
CA SER A 53 -8.22 19.57 4.53
C SER A 53 -9.08 18.33 4.74
N TYR A 54 -10.08 18.08 3.88
CA TYR A 54 -10.87 16.86 3.88
C TYR A 54 -9.98 15.63 3.65
N VAL A 55 -9.07 15.69 2.67
CA VAL A 55 -8.15 14.61 2.34
C VAL A 55 -7.23 14.26 3.51
N ARG A 56 -6.69 15.28 4.19
CA ARG A 56 -5.92 15.05 5.43
C ARG A 56 -6.77 14.39 6.51
N ALA A 57 -8.02 14.83 6.67
CA ALA A 57 -8.91 14.35 7.72
C ALA A 57 -9.41 12.90 7.46
N LEU A 58 -9.40 12.42 6.22
CA LEU A 58 -9.57 10.99 5.88
C LEU A 58 -8.41 10.11 6.36
N GLY A 59 -7.25 10.70 6.66
CA GLY A 59 -6.06 9.99 7.12
C GLY A 59 -4.94 9.87 6.08
N ALA A 60 -5.04 10.56 4.94
CA ALA A 60 -3.98 10.59 3.94
C ALA A 60 -2.68 11.23 4.47
N ASP A 61 -1.56 10.73 3.97
CA ASP A 61 -0.21 11.24 4.23
C ASP A 61 0.34 12.04 3.03
N ALA A 62 -0.17 11.74 1.83
CA ALA A 62 0.24 12.39 0.60
C ALA A 62 -0.91 12.46 -0.40
N VAL A 63 -0.80 13.38 -1.36
CA VAL A 63 -1.72 13.48 -2.50
C VAL A 63 -0.99 13.28 -3.81
N ILE A 64 -1.62 12.53 -4.72
CA ILE A 64 -1.17 12.40 -6.11
C ILE A 64 -2.07 13.30 -6.96
N MET A 65 -1.49 14.33 -7.55
CA MET A 65 -2.20 15.26 -8.43
C MET A 65 -2.18 14.74 -9.87
N SER A 66 -3.28 14.93 -10.58
CA SER A 66 -3.33 14.81 -12.05
C SER A 66 -2.31 15.74 -12.71
N PRO A 67 -1.94 15.49 -13.99
CA PRO A 67 -1.02 16.36 -14.72
C PRO A 67 -1.50 17.82 -14.74
N LEU A 68 -0.58 18.75 -14.48
CA LEU A 68 -0.82 20.20 -14.50
C LEU A 68 -0.19 20.89 -15.71
N SER A 69 0.49 20.12 -16.57
CA SER A 69 1.23 20.59 -17.75
C SER A 69 0.32 21.29 -18.76
N VAL A 70 0.84 22.30 -19.45
CA VAL A 70 0.12 23.05 -20.48
C VAL A 70 -0.34 22.12 -21.60
N LYS A 71 -1.63 22.14 -21.94
CA LYS A 71 -2.20 21.41 -23.08
C LYS A 71 -2.68 22.37 -24.17
N SER A 72 -2.78 21.86 -25.39
CA SER A 72 -3.30 22.61 -26.52
C SER A 72 -4.72 23.15 -26.29
N THR A 73 -4.94 24.38 -26.73
CA THR A 73 -6.27 25.00 -26.84
C THR A 73 -6.91 24.71 -28.21
N ASP A 74 -6.12 24.24 -29.17
CA ASP A 74 -6.59 23.83 -30.50
C ASP A 74 -6.96 22.34 -30.47
N CYS A 75 -8.26 22.07 -30.53
CA CYS A 75 -8.78 20.71 -30.51
C CYS A 75 -8.49 19.87 -31.75
N SER A 76 -8.02 20.48 -32.84
CA SER A 76 -7.47 19.72 -33.97
C SER A 76 -6.08 19.16 -33.68
N LYS A 77 -5.44 19.62 -32.60
CA LYS A 77 -4.09 19.22 -32.17
C LYS A 77 -4.06 18.99 -30.64
N PRO A 78 -4.77 17.97 -30.13
CA PRO A 78 -4.86 17.71 -28.70
C PRO A 78 -3.50 17.36 -28.08
N GLY A 79 -3.44 17.31 -26.75
CA GLY A 79 -2.25 16.87 -26.00
C GLY A 79 -1.43 17.99 -25.37
N VAL A 80 -0.36 17.56 -24.70
CA VAL A 80 0.54 18.45 -23.95
C VAL A 80 1.39 19.27 -24.92
N ILE A 81 1.57 20.56 -24.64
CA ILE A 81 2.47 21.45 -25.38
C ILE A 81 3.77 21.67 -24.62
N ASP A 82 3.68 21.88 -23.30
CA ASP A 82 4.83 22.09 -22.42
C ASP A 82 4.68 21.25 -21.15
N LEU A 83 5.64 20.36 -20.92
CA LEU A 83 5.67 19.43 -19.81
C LEU A 83 6.01 20.09 -18.46
N ALA A 84 6.71 21.23 -18.49
CA ALA A 84 7.26 21.89 -17.33
C ALA A 84 6.44 23.11 -16.89
N GLU A 85 5.55 23.64 -17.71
CA GLU A 85 4.73 24.81 -17.36
C GLU A 85 3.35 24.43 -16.83
N ILE A 86 2.78 25.30 -15.98
CA ILE A 86 1.43 25.12 -15.46
C ILE A 86 0.39 25.61 -16.46
N ASP A 87 -0.64 24.80 -16.69
CA ASP A 87 -1.77 25.18 -17.51
C ASP A 87 -2.62 26.26 -16.82
N VAL A 88 -2.89 27.34 -17.56
CA VAL A 88 -3.65 28.50 -17.07
C VAL A 88 -5.06 28.15 -16.62
N ARG A 89 -5.65 27.06 -17.14
CA ARG A 89 -6.96 26.55 -16.72
C ARG A 89 -6.98 26.10 -15.27
N TYR A 90 -5.86 25.58 -14.75
CA TYR A 90 -5.75 25.18 -13.34
C TYR A 90 -5.35 26.34 -12.43
N GLY A 91 -4.91 27.46 -13.01
CA GLY A 91 -4.52 28.68 -12.32
C GLY A 91 -3.13 29.17 -12.72
N THR A 92 -2.45 29.83 -11.79
CA THR A 92 -1.12 30.44 -12.00
C THR A 92 -0.09 29.82 -11.05
N LEU A 93 1.19 30.16 -11.23
CA LEU A 93 2.21 29.78 -10.25
C LEU A 93 1.90 30.29 -8.84
N ASN A 94 1.19 31.41 -8.70
CA ASN A 94 0.77 31.92 -7.39
C ASN A 94 -0.30 31.02 -6.74
N THR A 95 -1.27 30.51 -7.51
CA THR A 95 -2.28 29.59 -6.97
C THR A 95 -1.66 28.23 -6.63
N LEU A 96 -0.69 27.77 -7.43
CA LEU A 96 0.11 26.59 -7.11
C LEU A 96 0.88 26.76 -5.79
N ASN A 97 1.57 27.89 -5.61
CA ASN A 97 2.30 28.17 -4.38
C ASN A 97 1.38 28.22 -3.15
N ALA A 98 0.19 28.83 -3.28
CA ALA A 98 -0.80 28.86 -2.21
C ALA A 98 -1.33 27.46 -1.86
N PHE A 99 -1.57 26.61 -2.87
CA PHE A 99 -1.94 25.21 -2.67
C PHE A 99 -0.86 24.45 -1.90
N LEU A 100 0.39 24.54 -2.36
CA LEU A 100 1.54 23.87 -1.74
C LEU A 100 1.78 24.36 -0.31
N GLU A 101 1.61 25.66 -0.04
CA GLU A 101 1.69 26.21 1.31
C GLU A 101 0.63 25.60 2.23
N LYS A 102 -0.63 25.49 1.76
CA LYS A 102 -1.70 24.86 2.55
C LYS A 102 -1.44 23.37 2.79
N VAL A 103 -0.97 22.65 1.77
CA VAL A 103 -0.58 21.24 1.89
C VAL A 103 0.51 21.07 2.95
N ASN A 104 1.57 21.88 2.90
CA ASN A 104 2.65 21.82 3.86
C ASN A 104 2.17 22.11 5.29
N LYS A 105 1.25 23.06 5.48
CA LYS A 105 0.60 23.33 6.79
C LYS A 105 -0.22 22.14 7.33
N LEU A 106 -0.70 21.27 6.44
CA LEU A 106 -1.43 20.04 6.80
C LEU A 106 -0.50 18.82 6.95
N GLU A 107 0.82 19.02 6.80
CA GLU A 107 1.84 17.96 6.80
C GLU A 107 1.58 16.88 5.73
N LEU A 108 0.96 17.26 4.62
CA LEU A 108 0.77 16.39 3.46
C LEU A 108 1.99 16.52 2.52
N LYS A 109 2.37 15.42 1.88
CA LYS A 109 3.29 15.42 0.73
C LYS A 109 2.50 15.54 -0.59
N VAL A 110 3.12 16.06 -1.64
CA VAL A 110 2.47 16.18 -2.97
C VAL A 110 3.32 15.48 -4.02
N VAL A 111 2.68 14.60 -4.78
CA VAL A 111 3.25 13.90 -5.93
C VAL A 111 2.51 14.39 -7.19
N ILE A 112 3.23 14.68 -8.27
CA ILE A 112 2.62 15.07 -9.55
C ILE A 112 2.69 13.95 -10.57
N SER A 113 1.59 13.74 -11.30
CA SER A 113 1.58 12.84 -12.46
C SER A 113 2.22 13.53 -13.67
N LEU A 114 3.16 12.87 -14.33
CA LEU A 114 3.78 13.37 -15.56
C LEU A 114 3.27 12.61 -16.79
N PRO A 115 2.79 13.31 -17.83
CA PRO A 115 2.42 12.70 -19.09
C PRO A 115 3.70 12.42 -19.90
N LEU A 116 3.96 11.15 -20.22
CA LEU A 116 5.25 10.74 -20.82
C LEU A 116 5.16 10.33 -22.28
N GLN A 117 4.00 9.86 -22.74
CA GLN A 117 3.94 9.00 -23.93
C GLN A 117 3.62 9.76 -25.23
N THR A 118 2.88 10.86 -25.13
CA THR A 118 2.40 11.62 -26.28
C THR A 118 2.61 13.12 -26.09
N ILE A 119 2.61 13.85 -27.20
CA ILE A 119 2.71 15.30 -27.24
C ILE A 119 1.81 15.87 -28.35
N SER A 120 1.36 17.11 -28.18
CA SER A 120 0.57 17.79 -29.20
C SER A 120 1.41 18.11 -30.44
N THR A 121 0.81 17.98 -31.61
CA THR A 121 1.38 18.45 -32.89
C THR A 121 1.45 19.98 -32.98
N ALA A 122 0.86 20.70 -32.02
CA ALA A 122 1.06 22.15 -31.85
C ALA A 122 2.34 22.49 -31.06
N SER A 123 3.00 21.51 -30.44
CA SER A 123 4.18 21.75 -29.59
C SER A 123 5.42 22.13 -30.39
N GLU A 124 6.28 22.95 -29.78
CA GLU A 124 7.61 23.24 -30.34
C GLU A 124 8.45 21.97 -30.51
N CYS A 125 8.29 21.00 -29.60
CA CYS A 125 8.95 19.71 -29.67
C CYS A 125 8.58 18.96 -30.97
N PHE A 126 7.29 18.90 -31.32
CA PHE A 126 6.83 18.27 -32.56
C PHE A 126 7.33 19.03 -33.79
N ASN A 127 7.15 20.36 -33.83
CA ASN A 127 7.55 21.18 -34.97
C ASN A 127 9.06 21.09 -35.22
N SER A 128 9.87 21.21 -34.16
CA SER A 128 11.33 21.08 -34.23
C SER A 128 11.77 19.68 -34.66
N SER A 129 11.05 18.65 -34.19
CA SER A 129 11.28 17.29 -34.66
C SER A 129 10.99 17.20 -36.14
N ALA A 130 9.80 17.63 -36.59
CA ALA A 130 9.36 17.60 -37.97
C ALA A 130 10.34 18.29 -38.93
N ASP A 131 10.87 19.45 -38.54
CA ASP A 131 11.84 20.26 -39.29
C ASP A 131 13.28 19.70 -39.25
N LYS A 132 13.52 18.57 -38.57
CA LYS A 132 14.83 17.93 -38.42
C LYS A 132 15.87 18.87 -37.77
N ILE A 133 15.45 19.65 -36.78
CA ILE A 133 16.38 20.47 -35.98
C ILE A 133 17.30 19.55 -35.17
N VAL A 134 18.60 19.87 -35.16
CA VAL A 134 19.62 19.09 -34.46
C VAL A 134 19.30 18.92 -32.96
N GLY A 135 19.20 17.68 -32.49
CA GLY A 135 18.79 17.32 -31.13
C GLY A 135 17.28 17.15 -30.93
N TYR A 136 16.49 17.30 -31.99
CA TYR A 136 15.03 17.12 -32.00
C TYR A 136 14.56 16.07 -33.02
N GLU A 137 15.42 15.64 -33.95
CA GLU A 137 15.04 14.84 -35.11
C GLU A 137 14.25 13.59 -34.74
N ASP A 138 14.68 12.89 -33.69
CA ASP A 138 14.17 11.58 -33.26
C ASP A 138 13.29 11.66 -32.00
N ARG A 139 12.69 12.81 -31.71
CA ARG A 139 11.81 12.96 -30.53
C ARG A 139 10.42 12.35 -30.72
N ILE A 140 9.98 12.24 -31.96
CA ILE A 140 8.69 11.63 -32.34
C ILE A 140 8.98 10.30 -33.05
N VAL A 141 8.06 9.34 -32.93
CA VAL A 141 8.10 8.10 -33.70
C VAL A 141 7.78 8.40 -35.16
N TRP A 142 8.81 8.41 -36.00
CA TRP A 142 8.71 8.63 -37.45
C TRP A 142 8.94 7.34 -38.22
N GLN A 143 8.27 7.22 -39.36
CA GLN A 143 8.44 6.15 -40.32
C GLN A 143 8.56 6.75 -41.74
N ASP A 144 9.67 6.46 -42.41
CA ASP A 144 9.88 6.92 -43.79
C ASP A 144 8.86 6.30 -44.76
N GLY A 145 8.46 7.05 -45.79
CA GLY A 145 7.48 6.60 -46.78
C GLY A 145 7.34 7.55 -47.96
N THR A 146 6.43 7.21 -48.89
CA THR A 146 6.22 7.95 -50.16
C THR A 146 4.86 8.68 -50.21
N GLY A 147 4.16 8.80 -49.08
CA GLY A 147 2.83 9.44 -48.97
C GLY A 147 1.66 8.63 -49.55
N ASN A 148 1.92 7.65 -50.41
CA ASN A 148 0.89 6.80 -51.01
C ASN A 148 0.72 5.45 -50.28
N ASP A 149 1.79 4.99 -49.61
CA ASP A 149 1.81 3.71 -48.90
C ASP A 149 1.84 3.98 -47.40
N ILE A 150 0.70 3.80 -46.72
CA ILE A 150 0.60 3.94 -45.27
C ILE A 150 1.35 2.78 -44.60
N PRO A 151 2.25 3.03 -43.63
CA PRO A 151 2.94 1.98 -42.92
C PRO A 151 1.99 1.01 -42.21
N PRO A 152 2.37 -0.26 -42.02
CA PRO A 152 1.57 -1.17 -41.22
C PRO A 152 1.44 -0.64 -39.78
N LEU A 153 0.24 -0.80 -39.20
CA LEU A 153 0.03 -0.49 -37.80
C LEU A 153 0.93 -1.36 -36.91
N GLN A 154 1.50 -0.74 -35.90
CA GLN A 154 2.34 -1.37 -34.88
C GLN A 154 1.66 -1.22 -33.52
N ASN A 155 2.04 -2.05 -32.55
CA ASN A 155 1.45 -1.97 -31.21
C ASN A 155 1.63 -0.57 -30.60
N GLY A 156 0.58 -0.06 -29.96
CA GLY A 156 0.57 1.29 -29.37
C GLY A 156 0.40 2.45 -30.37
N ILE A 157 0.26 2.19 -31.67
CA ILE A 157 0.00 3.20 -32.70
C ILE A 157 -1.41 3.02 -33.24
N ASP A 158 -2.26 4.04 -33.06
CA ASP A 158 -3.64 4.04 -33.55
C ASP A 158 -3.69 4.32 -35.06
N ASP A 159 -2.85 5.23 -35.54
CA ASP A 159 -2.77 5.62 -36.94
C ASP A 159 -1.39 6.21 -37.31
N TRP A 160 -1.10 6.27 -38.61
CA TRP A 160 0.08 6.90 -39.20
C TRP A 160 -0.33 8.10 -40.05
N ILE A 161 0.13 9.30 -39.68
CA ILE A 161 -0.23 10.53 -40.39
C ILE A 161 0.95 11.05 -41.20
N TRP A 162 0.74 11.29 -42.51
CA TRP A 162 1.73 11.85 -43.40
C TRP A 162 2.05 13.32 -43.05
N HIS A 163 3.33 13.66 -42.95
CA HIS A 163 3.80 15.03 -42.75
C HIS A 163 4.57 15.52 -43.98
N GLU A 164 3.94 16.40 -44.77
CA GLU A 164 4.42 16.86 -46.07
C GLU A 164 5.86 17.41 -46.03
N ASN A 165 6.16 18.32 -45.10
CA ASN A 165 7.47 18.97 -45.05
C ASN A 165 8.60 18.00 -44.67
N ARG A 166 8.28 16.96 -43.89
CA ARG A 166 9.27 15.98 -43.45
C ARG A 166 9.44 14.85 -44.47
N ALA A 167 8.41 14.64 -45.30
CA ALA A 167 8.25 13.48 -46.18
C ALA A 167 8.31 12.15 -45.41
N ALA A 168 7.59 12.06 -44.29
CA ALA A 168 7.51 10.86 -43.46
C ALA A 168 6.17 10.80 -42.71
N TYR A 169 5.80 9.61 -42.24
CA TYR A 169 4.65 9.40 -41.37
C TYR A 169 5.06 9.52 -39.90
N TYR A 170 4.23 10.13 -39.06
CA TYR A 170 4.36 10.03 -37.60
C TYR A 170 3.26 9.17 -37.01
N GLY A 171 3.61 8.40 -35.98
CA GLY A 171 2.65 7.59 -35.24
C GLY A 171 1.83 8.45 -34.28
N VAL A 172 0.52 8.20 -34.24
CA VAL A 172 -0.38 8.86 -33.31
C VAL A 172 -1.12 7.88 -32.40
N ARG A 173 -1.50 8.38 -31.23
CA ARG A 173 -2.43 7.72 -30.33
C ARG A 173 -3.36 8.75 -29.71
N ASP A 174 -4.67 8.49 -29.71
CA ASP A 174 -5.70 9.45 -29.29
C ASP A 174 -5.55 10.83 -29.98
N ASN A 175 -5.15 10.85 -31.26
CA ASN A 175 -4.83 12.05 -32.06
C ASN A 175 -3.65 12.90 -31.54
N GLU A 176 -2.81 12.36 -30.66
CA GLU A 176 -1.58 12.99 -30.19
C GLU A 176 -0.35 12.28 -30.79
N ALA A 177 0.74 13.01 -31.05
CA ALA A 177 1.96 12.43 -31.60
C ALA A 177 2.71 11.62 -30.54
N ILE A 178 3.15 10.40 -30.89
CA ILE A 178 3.84 9.51 -29.95
C ILE A 178 5.30 9.95 -29.79
N LEU A 179 5.71 10.15 -28.54
CA LEU A 179 7.11 10.44 -28.19
C LEU A 179 7.95 9.17 -28.32
N ASN A 180 9.13 9.30 -28.93
CA ASN A 180 10.08 8.20 -29.00
C ASN A 180 10.81 8.04 -27.66
N LEU A 181 10.27 7.19 -26.77
CA LEU A 181 10.84 6.97 -25.43
C LEU A 181 12.21 6.28 -25.45
N CYS A 182 12.64 5.73 -26.59
CA CYS A 182 13.98 5.19 -26.77
C CYS A 182 15.04 6.28 -26.97
N SER A 183 14.63 7.51 -27.30
CA SER A 183 15.53 8.63 -27.55
C SER A 183 16.12 9.18 -26.25
N GLU A 184 17.44 9.30 -26.19
CA GLU A 184 18.13 9.89 -25.04
C GLU A 184 17.74 11.37 -24.83
N ALA A 185 17.44 12.08 -25.93
CA ALA A 185 17.01 13.47 -25.92
C ALA A 185 15.61 13.62 -25.31
N VAL A 186 14.69 12.71 -25.62
CA VAL A 186 13.35 12.67 -25.00
C VAL A 186 13.48 12.37 -23.51
N ALA A 187 14.26 11.35 -23.14
CA ALA A 187 14.46 11.02 -21.73
C ALA A 187 15.10 12.18 -20.93
N ALA A 188 16.01 12.95 -21.55
CA ALA A 188 16.59 14.15 -20.93
C ALA A 188 15.57 15.28 -20.79
N ALA A 189 14.72 15.50 -21.80
CA ALA A 189 13.65 16.51 -21.74
C ALA A 189 12.62 16.18 -20.64
N LEU A 190 12.20 14.91 -20.54
CA LEU A 190 11.28 14.44 -19.49
C LEU A 190 11.91 14.57 -18.10
N ALA A 191 13.18 14.21 -17.93
CA ALA A 191 13.90 14.37 -16.67
C ALA A 191 14.07 15.85 -16.26
N SER A 192 14.27 16.74 -17.24
CA SER A 192 14.31 18.19 -17.00
C SER A 192 12.96 18.72 -16.52
N ALA A 193 11.86 18.33 -17.18
CA ALA A 193 10.50 18.68 -16.75
C ALA A 193 10.19 18.14 -15.34
N GLN A 194 10.57 16.89 -15.05
CA GLN A 194 10.50 16.33 -13.70
C GLN A 194 11.24 17.22 -12.68
N CYS A 195 12.49 17.59 -12.96
CA CYS A 195 13.27 18.44 -12.06
C CYS A 195 12.65 19.82 -11.86
N ALA A 196 12.02 20.39 -12.89
CA ALA A 196 11.29 21.66 -12.78
C ALA A 196 10.15 21.57 -11.76
N TRP A 197 9.35 20.49 -11.78
CA TRP A 197 8.30 20.26 -10.79
C TRP A 197 8.86 20.00 -9.39
N LEU A 198 9.93 19.20 -9.25
CA LEU A 198 10.56 18.96 -7.95
C LEU A 198 11.06 20.26 -7.30
N ARG A 199 11.68 21.16 -8.09
CA ARG A 199 12.13 22.48 -7.61
C ARG A 199 10.99 23.39 -7.16
N ARG A 200 9.77 23.17 -7.66
CA ARG A 200 8.56 23.90 -7.21
C ARG A 200 8.00 23.38 -5.88
N GLY A 201 8.55 22.30 -5.32
CA GLY A 201 8.18 21.80 -3.99
C GLY A 201 7.38 20.48 -4.00
N PHE A 202 7.24 19.82 -5.15
CA PHE A 202 6.67 18.48 -5.20
C PHE A 202 7.63 17.46 -4.58
N SER A 203 7.09 16.55 -3.78
CA SER A 203 7.84 15.50 -3.05
C SER A 203 8.08 14.24 -3.88
N GLY A 204 7.60 14.19 -5.12
CA GLY A 204 7.77 13.05 -6.00
C GLY A 204 6.98 13.17 -7.30
N VAL A 205 7.10 12.15 -8.13
CA VAL A 205 6.37 12.03 -9.39
C VAL A 205 5.73 10.66 -9.56
N LEU A 206 4.58 10.63 -10.21
CA LEU A 206 3.94 9.43 -10.72
C LEU A 206 4.15 9.38 -12.24
N LEU A 207 4.69 8.26 -12.70
CA LEU A 207 5.00 8.00 -14.10
C LEU A 207 4.08 6.89 -14.62
N ASN A 208 3.51 7.06 -15.80
CA ASN A 208 2.95 5.94 -16.57
C ASN A 208 3.83 5.72 -17.82
N PRO A 209 4.87 4.88 -17.71
CA PRO A 209 5.86 4.67 -18.75
C PRO A 209 5.50 3.55 -19.71
N ASP A 210 4.34 2.89 -19.57
CA ASP A 210 3.97 1.77 -20.44
C ASP A 210 4.06 2.19 -21.91
N TYR A 211 4.83 1.42 -22.69
CA TYR A 211 5.19 1.79 -24.04
C TYR A 211 5.09 0.57 -24.94
N GLU A 212 3.87 0.34 -25.43
CA GLU A 212 3.52 -0.83 -26.24
C GLU A 212 4.36 -0.97 -27.52
N TYR A 213 4.94 0.14 -28.00
CA TYR A 213 5.85 0.15 -29.14
C TYR A 213 7.20 -0.54 -28.82
N ASP A 214 7.85 -0.21 -27.69
CA ASP A 214 9.04 -0.93 -27.21
C ASP A 214 9.18 -0.82 -25.68
N GLN A 215 8.71 -1.86 -25.00
CA GLN A 215 8.69 -1.92 -23.54
C GLN A 215 10.09 -1.87 -22.89
N ASN A 216 11.17 -2.22 -23.60
CA ASN A 216 12.52 -2.10 -23.06
C ASN A 216 12.94 -0.65 -22.86
N CYS A 217 12.47 0.25 -23.74
CA CYS A 217 12.76 1.67 -23.64
C CYS A 217 12.06 2.29 -22.43
N ALA A 218 10.84 1.85 -22.12
CA ALA A 218 10.13 2.25 -20.91
C ALA A 218 10.89 1.90 -19.63
N TRP A 219 11.41 0.67 -19.51
CA TRP A 219 12.20 0.27 -18.33
C TRP A 219 13.47 1.13 -18.18
N LYS A 220 14.20 1.38 -19.28
CA LYS A 220 15.39 2.25 -19.28
C LYS A 220 15.06 3.71 -18.94
N LEU A 221 13.93 4.21 -19.45
CA LEU A 221 13.46 5.58 -19.17
C LEU A 221 13.28 5.80 -17.67
N VAL A 222 12.58 4.90 -16.99
CA VAL A 222 12.35 5.01 -15.53
C VAL A 222 13.66 5.00 -14.75
N GLN A 223 14.63 4.15 -15.12
CA GLN A 223 15.94 4.13 -14.48
C GLN A 223 16.67 5.47 -14.63
N LYS A 224 16.67 6.05 -15.84
CA LYS A 224 17.26 7.36 -16.11
C LYS A 224 16.54 8.47 -15.34
N MET A 225 15.21 8.50 -15.38
CA MET A 225 14.41 9.50 -14.66
C MET A 225 14.63 9.45 -13.14
N ALA A 226 14.72 8.25 -12.56
CA ALA A 226 15.01 8.07 -11.15
C ALA A 226 16.43 8.54 -10.77
N ALA A 227 17.44 8.25 -11.60
CA ALA A 227 18.80 8.74 -11.39
C ALA A 227 18.87 10.28 -11.45
N GLU A 228 18.23 10.88 -12.46
CA GLU A 228 18.15 12.34 -12.62
C GLU A 228 17.36 13.01 -11.50
N ALA A 229 16.36 12.35 -10.92
CA ALA A 229 15.63 12.85 -9.75
C ALA A 229 16.57 13.04 -8.55
N ILE A 230 17.44 12.06 -8.30
CA ILE A 230 18.42 12.10 -7.21
C ILE A 230 19.46 13.20 -7.45
N ILE A 231 19.92 13.36 -8.70
CA ILE A 231 20.87 14.43 -9.09
C ILE A 231 20.22 15.81 -8.91
N CYS A 232 18.98 15.98 -9.38
CA CYS A 232 18.19 17.20 -9.20
C CYS A 232 18.03 17.55 -7.72
N ALA A 233 17.66 16.57 -6.90
CA ALA A 233 17.47 16.75 -5.46
C ALA A 233 18.76 17.19 -4.77
N ARG A 234 19.89 16.53 -5.06
CA ARG A 234 21.19 16.88 -4.47
C ARG A 234 21.67 18.26 -4.90
N SER A 235 21.56 18.59 -6.19
CA SER A 235 22.01 19.89 -6.73
C SER A 235 21.14 21.05 -6.26
N SER A 236 19.88 20.81 -5.96
CA SER A 236 18.91 21.83 -5.55
C SER A 236 18.61 21.80 -4.04
N ASN A 237 19.35 21.00 -3.25
CA ASN A 237 19.17 20.79 -1.81
C ASN A 237 17.72 20.44 -1.41
N LEU A 238 17.11 19.51 -2.15
CA LEU A 238 15.76 18.99 -1.91
C LEU A 238 15.81 17.66 -1.15
N GLU A 239 14.71 17.31 -0.49
CA GLU A 239 14.47 15.94 -0.03
C GLU A 239 14.49 14.98 -1.23
N ILE A 240 14.95 13.73 -1.03
CA ILE A 240 14.93 12.72 -2.09
C ILE A 240 13.48 12.48 -2.52
N PRO A 241 13.13 12.69 -3.79
CA PRO A 241 11.78 12.53 -4.28
C PRO A 241 11.39 11.06 -4.41
N VAL A 242 10.10 10.77 -4.25
CA VAL A 242 9.54 9.45 -4.57
C VAL A 242 9.25 9.34 -6.08
N ILE A 243 9.67 8.24 -6.70
CA ILE A 243 9.29 7.84 -8.06
C ILE A 243 8.29 6.69 -7.95
N LEU A 244 7.04 7.00 -8.26
CA LEU A 244 5.97 6.02 -8.37
C LEU A 244 5.76 5.66 -9.85
N VAL A 245 5.53 4.39 -10.13
CA VAL A 245 5.18 3.92 -11.47
C VAL A 245 3.78 3.32 -11.45
N GLU A 246 2.93 3.80 -12.34
CA GLU A 246 1.67 3.19 -12.70
C GLU A 246 1.85 2.38 -13.99
N SER A 247 1.40 1.13 -13.99
CA SER A 247 1.53 0.24 -15.14
C SER A 247 0.35 -0.72 -15.22
N SER A 248 -0.05 -1.03 -16.44
CA SER A 248 -1.04 -2.02 -16.85
C SER A 248 -0.44 -3.41 -17.08
N LEU A 249 0.90 -3.52 -17.05
CA LEU A 249 1.62 -4.78 -17.22
C LEU A 249 1.32 -5.77 -16.08
N ASP A 250 1.56 -7.05 -16.34
CA ASP A 250 1.54 -8.06 -15.29
C ASP A 250 2.63 -7.82 -14.23
N ALA A 251 2.47 -8.44 -13.05
CA ALA A 251 3.37 -8.22 -11.92
C ALA A 251 4.85 -8.55 -12.21
N GLU A 252 5.13 -9.51 -13.09
CA GLU A 252 6.50 -9.86 -13.45
C GLU A 252 7.13 -8.76 -14.31
N ASN A 253 6.44 -8.33 -15.36
CA ASN A 253 6.94 -7.29 -16.25
C ASN A 253 6.97 -5.91 -15.59
N ALA A 254 5.99 -5.59 -14.75
CA ALA A 254 5.96 -4.36 -13.97
C ALA A 254 7.10 -4.30 -12.94
N SER A 255 7.55 -5.44 -12.39
CA SER A 255 8.65 -5.47 -11.41
C SER A 255 9.99 -4.97 -11.96
N LYS A 256 10.20 -5.01 -13.29
CA LYS A 256 11.42 -4.51 -13.93
C LYS A 256 11.60 -2.99 -13.76
N TYR A 257 10.52 -2.25 -13.50
CA TYR A 257 10.60 -0.81 -13.20
C TYR A 257 11.34 -0.48 -11.89
N TYR A 258 11.50 -1.44 -10.97
CA TYR A 258 12.35 -1.27 -9.79
C TYR A 258 13.85 -1.20 -10.12
N GLY A 259 14.25 -1.59 -11.35
CA GLY A 259 15.62 -1.39 -11.85
C GLY A 259 16.59 -2.54 -11.62
N ASP A 260 16.12 -3.80 -11.46
CA ASP A 260 16.95 -5.02 -11.34
C ASP A 260 18.15 -4.90 -10.36
N GLY A 261 17.94 -4.26 -9.20
CA GLY A 261 18.98 -4.03 -8.18
C GLY A 261 19.81 -2.74 -8.37
N GLY A 262 19.53 -1.96 -9.41
CA GLY A 262 20.03 -0.62 -9.65
C GLY A 262 19.05 0.49 -9.23
N VAL A 263 19.17 1.66 -9.86
CA VAL A 263 18.29 2.81 -9.62
C VAL A 263 17.03 2.67 -10.47
N GLY A 264 15.86 2.72 -9.85
CA GLY A 264 14.57 2.62 -10.53
C GLY A 264 13.45 3.25 -9.70
N ALA A 265 12.21 2.82 -9.94
CA ALA A 265 11.04 3.26 -9.17
C ALA A 265 11.17 2.88 -7.69
N ASN A 266 10.72 3.76 -6.80
CA ASN A 266 10.62 3.45 -5.38
C ASN A 266 9.46 2.49 -5.09
N SER A 267 8.37 2.62 -5.85
CA SER A 267 7.23 1.71 -5.78
C SER A 267 6.50 1.66 -7.12
N VAL A 268 5.95 0.48 -7.42
CA VAL A 268 5.08 0.23 -8.57
C VAL A 268 3.67 -0.03 -8.06
N LEU A 269 2.69 0.64 -8.66
CA LEU A 269 1.27 0.47 -8.33
C LEU A 269 0.79 -0.88 -8.87
N SER A 270 0.21 -1.69 -7.98
CA SER A 270 -0.34 -2.99 -8.31
C SER A 270 -1.77 -2.88 -8.82
N THR A 271 -2.04 -3.55 -9.94
CA THR A 271 -3.39 -3.71 -10.52
C THR A 271 -4.20 -4.83 -9.86
N ALA A 272 -3.66 -5.49 -8.83
CA ALA A 272 -4.29 -6.66 -8.20
C ALA A 272 -5.70 -6.37 -7.65
N LEU A 273 -5.98 -5.14 -7.20
CA LEU A 273 -7.30 -4.76 -6.67
C LEU A 273 -8.19 -4.08 -7.73
N THR A 274 -7.64 -3.73 -8.89
CA THR A 274 -8.33 -2.94 -9.92
C THR A 274 -8.83 -3.82 -11.05
N PHE A 275 -8.06 -4.85 -11.41
CA PHE A 275 -8.35 -5.73 -12.54
C PHE A 275 -8.33 -7.22 -12.13
N PRO A 276 -9.29 -8.06 -12.60
CA PRO A 276 -10.47 -7.78 -13.44
C PRO A 276 -11.73 -7.37 -12.65
N THR A 277 -12.78 -6.93 -13.36
CA THR A 277 -14.11 -6.71 -12.76
C THR A 277 -14.64 -7.99 -12.09
N LYS A 278 -14.96 -7.92 -10.79
CA LYS A 278 -15.46 -9.05 -9.98
C LYS A 278 -14.54 -10.26 -9.97
N GLN A 279 -13.27 -10.05 -9.66
CA GLN A 279 -12.34 -11.15 -9.42
C GLN A 279 -12.85 -12.05 -8.27
N SER A 280 -12.73 -13.37 -8.43
CA SER A 280 -13.01 -14.30 -7.34
C SER A 280 -11.95 -14.21 -6.26
N SER A 281 -12.29 -14.54 -5.01
CA SER A 281 -11.35 -14.55 -3.89
C SER A 281 -10.07 -15.37 -4.15
N PRO A 282 -10.11 -16.54 -4.83
CA PRO A 282 -8.89 -17.23 -5.26
C PRO A 282 -8.05 -16.43 -6.27
N GLY A 283 -8.68 -15.80 -7.26
CA GLY A 283 -7.98 -15.00 -8.26
C GLY A 283 -7.29 -13.79 -7.62
N LEU A 284 -8.01 -13.09 -6.75
CA LEU A 284 -7.50 -11.92 -6.04
C LEU A 284 -6.35 -12.28 -5.10
N ALA A 285 -6.49 -13.38 -4.35
CA ALA A 285 -5.39 -13.90 -3.54
C ALA A 285 -4.16 -14.22 -4.39
N LEU A 286 -4.33 -14.80 -5.58
CA LEU A 286 -3.23 -15.09 -6.50
C LEU A 286 -2.56 -13.81 -7.01
N SER A 287 -3.33 -12.80 -7.43
CA SER A 287 -2.80 -11.50 -7.88
C SER A 287 -2.02 -10.78 -6.79
N ILE A 288 -2.51 -10.79 -5.54
CA ILE A 288 -1.83 -10.21 -4.38
C ILE A 288 -0.50 -10.95 -4.11
N HIS A 289 -0.52 -12.29 -4.08
CA HIS A 289 0.69 -13.07 -3.84
C HIS A 289 1.71 -12.94 -4.98
N ALA A 290 1.26 -12.87 -6.24
CA ALA A 290 2.13 -12.64 -7.39
C ALA A 290 2.84 -11.28 -7.27
N THR A 291 2.08 -10.22 -6.98
CA THR A 291 2.64 -8.87 -6.76
C THR A 291 3.72 -8.88 -5.67
N LEU A 292 3.42 -9.51 -4.52
CA LEU A 292 4.37 -9.63 -3.40
C LEU A 292 5.60 -10.49 -3.73
N LEU A 293 5.44 -11.49 -4.60
CA LEU A 293 6.53 -12.38 -5.01
C LEU A 293 7.53 -11.69 -5.93
N TYR A 294 7.04 -10.91 -6.90
CA TYR A 294 7.86 -10.22 -7.89
C TYR A 294 8.42 -8.88 -7.39
N THR A 295 7.82 -8.28 -6.36
CA THR A 295 8.39 -7.07 -5.74
C THR A 295 9.75 -7.40 -5.10
N PRO A 296 10.80 -6.57 -5.30
CA PRO A 296 12.10 -6.76 -4.66
C PRO A 296 12.02 -6.81 -3.13
N ARG A 297 12.91 -7.58 -2.49
CA ARG A 297 12.85 -7.86 -1.04
C ARG A 297 12.90 -6.61 -0.15
N ASP A 298 13.57 -5.56 -0.60
CA ASP A 298 13.78 -4.33 0.16
C ASP A 298 12.80 -3.21 -0.24
N SER A 299 11.80 -3.54 -1.07
CA SER A 299 10.77 -2.64 -1.57
C SER A 299 9.37 -3.15 -1.24
N PHE A 300 8.37 -2.29 -1.37
CA PHE A 300 6.97 -2.67 -1.24
C PHE A 300 6.16 -2.16 -2.44
N PRO A 301 5.17 -2.93 -2.91
CA PRO A 301 4.24 -2.44 -3.91
C PRO A 301 3.34 -1.36 -3.30
N THR A 302 2.70 -0.59 -4.16
CA THR A 302 1.62 0.32 -3.77
C THR A 302 0.29 -0.28 -4.23
N TRP A 303 -0.66 -0.43 -3.31
CA TRP A 303 -1.98 -0.99 -3.62
C TRP A 303 -2.93 0.13 -4.01
N THR A 304 -3.43 0.13 -5.24
CA THR A 304 -4.40 1.14 -5.68
C THR A 304 -5.82 0.59 -5.69
N THR A 305 -6.79 1.39 -5.24
CA THR A 305 -8.20 0.98 -5.19
C THR A 305 -8.87 1.00 -6.55
N SER A 306 -8.50 1.95 -7.41
CA SER A 306 -8.97 2.09 -8.79
C SER A 306 -7.89 2.76 -9.65
N MET A 307 -7.93 2.51 -10.96
CA MET A 307 -7.11 3.22 -11.95
C MET A 307 -7.91 4.39 -12.55
N PRO A 308 -7.26 5.47 -13.04
CA PRO A 308 -7.96 6.66 -13.56
C PRO A 308 -8.83 6.38 -14.78
N TYR A 309 -8.48 5.33 -15.55
CA TYR A 309 -9.12 4.96 -16.82
C TYR A 309 -10.02 3.73 -16.70
N GLU A 310 -10.20 3.21 -15.49
CA GLU A 310 -11.05 2.07 -15.20
C GLU A 310 -12.29 2.49 -14.42
N SER A 311 -13.34 1.69 -14.47
CA SER A 311 -14.54 1.87 -13.66
C SER A 311 -14.24 1.92 -12.16
N ARG A 312 -14.99 2.72 -11.39
CA ARG A 312 -14.88 2.81 -9.91
C ARG A 312 -15.27 1.52 -9.20
N ILE A 313 -14.88 1.36 -7.93
CA ILE A 313 -15.15 0.13 -7.14
C ILE A 313 -16.64 -0.23 -7.16
N THR A 314 -17.53 0.74 -6.92
CA THR A 314 -18.97 0.52 -6.86
C THR A 314 -19.52 -0.07 -8.17
N THR A 315 -19.01 0.38 -9.32
CA THR A 315 -19.40 -0.17 -10.62
C THR A 315 -18.76 -1.55 -10.86
N ARG A 316 -17.48 -1.74 -10.50
CA ARG A 316 -16.75 -2.99 -10.74
C ARG A 316 -17.25 -4.14 -9.85
N TYR A 317 -17.33 -3.91 -8.54
CA TYR A 317 -17.61 -4.94 -7.53
C TYR A 317 -19.02 -4.86 -6.95
N GLY A 318 -19.66 -3.68 -7.01
CA GLY A 318 -20.92 -3.40 -6.32
C GLY A 318 -20.69 -2.60 -5.03
N GLY A 319 -21.71 -1.85 -4.61
CA GLY A 319 -21.63 -0.98 -3.42
C GLY A 319 -21.25 -1.72 -2.13
N ASP A 320 -21.70 -2.95 -1.96
CA ASP A 320 -21.40 -3.75 -0.76
C ASP A 320 -19.91 -4.11 -0.61
N SER A 321 -19.13 -4.05 -1.69
CA SER A 321 -17.70 -4.40 -1.69
C SER A 321 -16.75 -3.21 -1.60
N VAL A 322 -17.28 -1.98 -1.47
CA VAL A 322 -16.46 -0.76 -1.37
C VAL A 322 -15.50 -0.84 -0.18
N ASP A 323 -16.03 -1.18 1.00
CA ASP A 323 -15.23 -1.30 2.22
C ASP A 323 -14.20 -2.43 2.11
N ALA A 324 -14.55 -3.55 1.46
CA ALA A 324 -13.66 -4.68 1.27
C ALA A 324 -12.38 -4.28 0.52
N ILE A 325 -12.53 -3.58 -0.62
CA ILE A 325 -11.40 -3.17 -1.47
C ILE A 325 -10.58 -2.07 -0.78
N ASN A 326 -11.24 -1.06 -0.19
CA ASN A 326 -10.56 0.02 0.55
C ASN A 326 -9.75 -0.54 1.74
N LEU A 327 -10.34 -1.43 2.54
CA LEU A 327 -9.67 -2.05 3.68
C LEU A 327 -8.54 -2.98 3.25
N LEU A 328 -8.70 -3.74 2.15
CA LEU A 328 -7.62 -4.56 1.61
C LEU A 328 -6.42 -3.70 1.21
N ALA A 329 -6.62 -2.63 0.45
CA ALA A 329 -5.56 -1.70 0.07
C ALA A 329 -4.84 -1.15 1.31
N LEU A 330 -5.60 -0.80 2.35
CA LEU A 330 -5.07 -0.26 3.61
C LEU A 330 -4.46 -1.32 4.54
N MET A 331 -4.72 -2.62 4.42
CA MET A 331 -4.18 -3.63 5.34
C MET A 331 -3.02 -4.43 4.73
N LEU A 332 -2.89 -4.44 3.41
CA LEU A 332 -1.75 -5.05 2.72
C LEU A 332 -0.42 -4.32 3.03
N PRO A 333 0.74 -5.02 2.93
CA PRO A 333 2.05 -4.43 3.21
C PRO A 333 2.47 -3.48 2.10
N GLY A 334 3.06 -2.34 2.46
CA GLY A 334 3.38 -1.27 1.51
C GLY A 334 2.46 -0.07 1.65
N ALA A 335 2.48 0.79 0.63
CA ALA A 335 1.64 1.98 0.54
C ALA A 335 0.28 1.68 -0.09
N ALA A 336 -0.66 2.60 0.06
CA ALA A 336 -1.99 2.52 -0.56
C ALA A 336 -2.30 3.79 -1.34
N VAL A 337 -2.99 3.67 -2.46
CA VAL A 337 -3.55 4.78 -3.24
C VAL A 337 -5.06 4.65 -3.22
N ILE A 338 -5.74 5.62 -2.62
CA ILE A 338 -7.19 5.75 -2.66
C ILE A 338 -7.54 6.71 -3.81
N GLN A 339 -8.30 6.23 -4.78
CA GLN A 339 -8.81 7.06 -5.87
C GLN A 339 -9.95 7.95 -5.36
N GLN A 340 -10.00 9.22 -5.78
CA GLN A 340 -11.12 10.08 -5.39
C GLN A 340 -12.48 9.47 -5.72
N GLY A 341 -13.38 9.49 -4.75
CA GLY A 341 -14.74 8.94 -4.85
C GLY A 341 -14.86 7.48 -4.42
N ASP A 342 -13.76 6.72 -4.38
CA ASP A 342 -13.77 5.35 -3.85
C ASP A 342 -14.00 5.31 -2.34
N GLU A 343 -13.61 6.35 -1.60
CA GLU A 343 -13.88 6.47 -0.17
C GLU A 343 -15.37 6.70 0.13
N LEU A 344 -16.13 7.16 -0.86
CA LEU A 344 -17.56 7.48 -0.76
C LEU A 344 -18.45 6.38 -1.34
N GLY A 345 -17.86 5.37 -2.01
CA GLY A 345 -18.63 4.39 -2.79
C GLY A 345 -19.36 5.01 -3.99
N VAL A 346 -18.82 6.06 -4.60
CA VAL A 346 -19.43 6.72 -5.76
C VAL A 346 -19.31 5.83 -7.00
N ALA A 347 -20.40 5.70 -7.76
CA ALA A 347 -20.44 4.93 -8.99
C ALA A 347 -19.86 5.72 -10.18
N ASP A 348 -19.65 5.04 -11.29
CA ASP A 348 -19.36 5.70 -12.55
C ASP A 348 -20.55 6.57 -12.99
N THR A 349 -20.25 7.65 -13.72
CA THR A 349 -21.28 8.45 -14.39
C THR A 349 -21.77 7.80 -15.67
N ILE A 350 -22.92 8.27 -16.16
CA ILE A 350 -23.52 7.84 -17.42
C ILE A 350 -23.17 8.89 -18.47
N LEU A 351 -22.32 8.52 -19.43
CA LEU A 351 -21.78 9.45 -20.42
C LEU A 351 -22.86 9.96 -21.39
N GLU A 352 -23.92 9.18 -21.60
CA GLU A 352 -25.08 9.56 -22.41
C GLU A 352 -25.85 10.76 -21.84
N TRP A 353 -25.60 11.14 -20.59
CA TRP A 353 -26.18 12.33 -19.96
C TRP A 353 -25.34 13.60 -20.19
N ALA A 354 -24.16 13.50 -20.82
CA ALA A 354 -23.32 14.66 -21.09
C ALA A 354 -24.00 15.58 -22.11
N SER A 355 -24.13 16.86 -21.75
CA SER A 355 -24.78 17.90 -22.56
C SER A 355 -23.92 18.37 -23.73
N SER A 356 -22.60 18.12 -23.71
CA SER A 356 -21.63 18.62 -24.68
C SER A 356 -21.02 17.53 -25.56
N ASN A 357 -20.81 17.85 -26.84
CA ASN A 357 -19.86 17.13 -27.69
C ASN A 357 -18.47 17.18 -27.06
N ALA A 358 -17.74 16.07 -27.07
CA ALA A 358 -16.39 15.98 -26.54
C ALA A 358 -15.50 17.08 -27.15
N THR A 359 -15.15 18.08 -26.35
CA THR A 359 -14.01 18.96 -26.61
C THR A 359 -12.73 18.14 -26.40
N CYS A 360 -11.62 18.55 -27.02
CA CYS A 360 -10.30 17.95 -26.76
C CYS A 360 -9.84 18.09 -25.30
N TRP A 361 -10.54 18.91 -24.53
CA TRP A 361 -10.30 19.12 -23.11
C TRP A 361 -11.61 19.33 -22.32
N PRO A 362 -11.74 18.77 -21.10
CA PRO A 362 -10.83 17.79 -20.50
C PRO A 362 -10.66 16.56 -21.38
N SER A 363 -9.49 15.93 -21.30
CA SER A 363 -9.15 14.76 -22.12
C SER A 363 -10.21 13.67 -21.97
N ARG A 364 -10.28 12.75 -22.94
CA ARG A 364 -11.16 11.55 -23.01
C ARG A 364 -12.22 11.46 -21.90
N LEU A 365 -13.48 11.63 -22.29
CA LEU A 365 -14.62 11.41 -21.40
C LEU A 365 -14.60 9.97 -20.87
N LEU A 366 -14.38 9.83 -19.57
CA LEU A 366 -14.35 8.54 -18.89
C LEU A 366 -15.42 8.50 -17.81
N PRO A 367 -16.20 7.40 -17.69
CA PRO A 367 -17.27 7.29 -16.70
C PRO A 367 -16.77 7.50 -15.25
N SER A 368 -15.53 7.09 -14.97
CA SER A 368 -14.90 7.22 -13.66
C SER A 368 -14.44 8.65 -13.33
N SER A 369 -14.41 9.57 -14.30
CA SER A 369 -13.97 10.96 -14.15
C SER A 369 -15.08 11.91 -13.68
N ALA A 370 -16.24 11.39 -13.26
CA ALA A 370 -17.36 12.17 -12.74
C ALA A 370 -16.94 13.20 -11.68
N PRO A 371 -17.52 14.43 -11.66
CA PRO A 371 -17.23 15.43 -10.65
C PRO A 371 -17.46 14.91 -9.23
N PHE A 372 -16.61 15.35 -8.31
CA PHE A 372 -16.58 14.86 -6.95
C PHE A 372 -17.78 15.39 -6.15
N PRO A 373 -18.58 14.50 -5.52
CA PRO A 373 -19.80 14.92 -4.83
C PRO A 373 -19.50 15.37 -3.40
N TRP A 374 -19.36 16.67 -3.21
CA TRP A 374 -19.17 17.29 -1.90
C TRP A 374 -20.42 17.25 -1.02
N SER A 375 -21.62 17.31 -1.61
CA SER A 375 -22.91 17.33 -0.90
C SER A 375 -24.07 16.85 -1.77
N ASP A 376 -25.27 16.82 -1.19
CA ASP A 376 -26.55 16.55 -1.87
C ASP A 376 -27.14 17.77 -2.61
N ALA A 377 -26.46 18.91 -2.58
CA ALA A 377 -26.86 20.13 -3.27
C ALA A 377 -26.80 20.00 -4.81
N ALA A 378 -27.28 21.03 -5.50
CA ALA A 378 -27.12 21.15 -6.95
C ALA A 378 -25.66 20.95 -7.36
N ASN A 379 -25.45 20.24 -8.47
CA ASN A 379 -24.13 19.84 -8.97
C ASN A 379 -23.23 19.17 -7.91
N GLY A 380 -23.82 18.51 -6.91
CA GLY A 380 -23.07 17.83 -5.85
C GLY A 380 -22.22 18.78 -5.00
N GLY A 381 -22.44 20.10 -5.08
CA GLY A 381 -21.54 21.11 -4.49
C GLY A 381 -20.17 21.21 -5.18
N PHE A 382 -19.97 20.56 -6.34
CA PHE A 382 -18.74 20.66 -7.14
C PHE A 382 -18.58 22.04 -7.77
N THR A 383 -19.61 22.53 -8.48
CA THR A 383 -19.63 23.84 -9.16
C THR A 383 -20.96 24.57 -8.97
N SER A 384 -20.96 25.90 -9.05
CA SER A 384 -22.17 26.72 -9.25
C SER A 384 -22.57 26.88 -10.71
N GLY A 385 -21.69 26.55 -11.66
CA GLY A 385 -21.93 26.56 -13.10
C GLY A 385 -22.50 25.24 -13.63
N GLU A 386 -22.21 24.91 -14.88
CA GLU A 386 -22.54 23.62 -15.49
C GLU A 386 -21.31 22.69 -15.41
N PRO A 387 -21.38 21.53 -14.75
CA PRO A 387 -20.23 20.64 -14.65
C PRO A 387 -19.84 20.08 -16.03
N TRP A 388 -18.53 20.01 -16.30
CA TRP A 388 -18.00 19.50 -17.57
C TRP A 388 -18.38 18.05 -17.89
N LEU A 389 -18.72 17.27 -16.86
CA LEU A 389 -19.17 15.90 -16.98
C LEU A 389 -20.36 15.66 -16.02
N PRO A 390 -21.35 14.82 -16.39
CA PRO A 390 -22.45 14.52 -15.48
C PRO A 390 -21.95 13.89 -14.17
N LEU A 391 -22.65 14.19 -13.08
CA LEU A 391 -22.43 13.54 -11.79
C LEU A 391 -22.78 12.06 -11.84
N ALA A 392 -22.15 11.29 -10.96
CA ALA A 392 -22.54 9.91 -10.70
C ALA A 392 -24.03 9.82 -10.28
N PRO A 393 -24.79 8.82 -10.73
CA PRO A 393 -26.21 8.67 -10.41
C PRO A 393 -26.51 8.64 -8.90
N ASN A 394 -25.54 8.18 -8.10
CA ASN A 394 -25.67 8.00 -6.66
C ASN A 394 -25.17 9.19 -5.80
N TYR A 395 -24.80 10.33 -6.40
CA TYR A 395 -24.13 11.43 -5.68
C TYR A 395 -24.92 11.98 -4.47
N ARG A 396 -26.26 11.93 -4.51
CA ARG A 396 -27.09 12.50 -3.43
C ARG A 396 -26.97 11.76 -2.10
N TYR A 397 -26.58 10.49 -2.13
CA TYR A 397 -26.36 9.69 -0.93
C TYR A 397 -24.88 9.31 -0.74
N ALA A 398 -24.14 9.12 -1.83
CA ALA A 398 -22.69 8.99 -1.82
C ALA A 398 -22.02 10.36 -2.01
N ASN A 399 -21.96 11.17 -0.94
CA ASN A 399 -21.26 12.45 -0.93
C ASN A 399 -20.44 12.68 0.34
N ALA A 400 -19.41 13.52 0.24
CA ALA A 400 -18.48 13.77 1.33
C ALA A 400 -19.17 14.33 2.58
N LYS A 401 -20.17 15.21 2.45
CA LYS A 401 -20.86 15.78 3.62
C LYS A 401 -21.60 14.72 4.44
N SER A 402 -22.35 13.81 3.82
CA SER A 402 -23.08 12.76 4.53
C SER A 402 -22.15 11.65 5.03
N GLU A 403 -21.23 11.20 4.19
CA GLU A 403 -20.32 10.10 4.51
C GLU A 403 -19.36 10.49 5.63
N PHE A 404 -18.77 11.69 5.59
CA PHE A 404 -17.71 12.06 6.54
C PHE A 404 -18.20 12.16 8.01
N VAL A 405 -19.46 12.53 8.21
CA VAL A 405 -20.08 12.70 9.55
C VAL A 405 -20.51 11.35 10.14
N ASN A 406 -20.84 10.36 9.31
CA ASN A 406 -21.30 9.06 9.76
C ASN A 406 -20.12 8.08 9.91
N ASP A 407 -19.83 7.65 11.14
CA ASP A 407 -18.71 6.72 11.38
C ASP A 407 -18.95 5.30 10.84
N ASN A 408 -20.19 4.93 10.51
CA ASN A 408 -20.54 3.66 9.87
C ASN A 408 -20.65 3.78 8.34
N SER A 409 -20.27 4.91 7.75
CA SER A 409 -20.25 5.10 6.30
C SER A 409 -18.97 4.51 5.67
N HIS A 410 -18.88 4.49 4.34
CA HIS A 410 -17.65 4.04 3.67
C HIS A 410 -16.45 4.92 4.06
N ALA A 411 -16.65 6.24 4.11
CA ALA A 411 -15.61 7.17 4.54
C ALA A 411 -15.28 7.00 6.03
N GLY A 412 -16.29 6.72 6.86
CA GLY A 412 -16.15 6.44 8.29
C GLY A 412 -15.25 5.24 8.56
N VAL A 413 -15.54 4.12 7.89
CA VAL A 413 -14.75 2.88 7.94
C VAL A 413 -13.31 3.11 7.45
N LEU A 414 -13.16 3.85 6.34
CA LEU A 414 -11.85 4.19 5.79
C LEU A 414 -10.99 5.01 6.77
N LYS A 415 -11.57 6.04 7.43
CA LYS A 415 -10.88 6.83 8.47
C LYS A 415 -10.32 5.94 9.57
N VAL A 416 -11.13 5.01 10.08
CA VAL A 416 -10.71 4.10 11.15
C VAL A 416 -9.56 3.22 10.67
N ALA A 417 -9.65 2.67 9.47
CA ALA A 417 -8.59 1.84 8.90
C ALA A 417 -7.28 2.61 8.66
N ALA A 418 -7.37 3.84 8.13
CA ALA A 418 -6.22 4.72 7.94
C ALA A 418 -5.55 5.08 9.28
N ALA A 419 -6.34 5.29 10.35
CA ALA A 419 -5.80 5.48 11.69
C ALA A 419 -5.14 4.19 12.24
N MET A 420 -5.75 3.02 12.02
CA MET A 420 -5.20 1.72 12.46
C MET A 420 -3.88 1.37 11.76
N ARG A 421 -3.66 1.81 10.52
CA ARG A 421 -2.36 1.68 9.83
C ARG A 421 -1.21 2.33 10.60
N LYS A 422 -1.48 3.43 11.30
CA LYS A 422 -0.50 4.17 12.10
C LYS A 422 -0.32 3.57 13.50
N SER A 423 -1.15 2.59 13.87
CA SER A 423 -1.07 1.94 15.17
C SER A 423 0.10 0.95 15.25
N PRO A 424 0.67 0.71 16.44
CA PRO A 424 1.66 -0.34 16.65
C PRO A 424 1.15 -1.76 16.32
N ALA A 425 -0.16 -1.98 16.19
CA ALA A 425 -0.72 -3.30 15.89
C ALA A 425 -0.51 -3.72 14.42
N MET A 426 -0.23 -2.77 13.52
CA MET A 426 0.00 -3.03 12.10
C MET A 426 1.23 -3.93 11.86
N GLY A 427 2.28 -3.74 12.65
CA GLY A 427 3.48 -4.57 12.64
C GLY A 427 4.17 -4.78 11.28
N PRO A 428 5.37 -5.38 11.27
CA PRO A 428 6.10 -5.66 10.03
C PRO A 428 5.68 -6.98 9.37
N HIS A 429 4.99 -7.87 10.08
CA HIS A 429 4.66 -9.20 9.57
C HIS A 429 3.25 -9.24 9.01
N VAL A 430 3.11 -9.96 7.90
CA VAL A 430 1.84 -10.20 7.22
C VAL A 430 1.64 -11.70 6.98
N GLU A 431 0.42 -12.18 7.17
CA GLU A 431 -0.02 -13.51 6.77
C GLU A 431 -1.34 -13.37 6.02
N ILE A 432 -1.35 -13.76 4.74
CA ILE A 432 -2.52 -13.67 3.85
C ILE A 432 -3.04 -15.08 3.64
N LYS A 433 -4.32 -15.30 3.92
CA LYS A 433 -4.99 -16.59 3.75
C LYS A 433 -6.32 -16.42 3.06
N ARG A 434 -6.68 -17.42 2.27
CA ARG A 434 -8.07 -17.61 1.82
C ARG A 434 -8.79 -18.46 2.86
N LEU A 435 -9.92 -17.98 3.35
CA LEU A 435 -10.82 -18.71 4.22
C LEU A 435 -12.13 -18.91 3.44
N GLY A 436 -12.38 -20.11 2.90
CA GLY A 436 -13.53 -20.31 2.01
C GLY A 436 -13.55 -19.31 0.83
N ASP A 437 -14.62 -18.52 0.73
CA ASP A 437 -14.77 -17.45 -0.26
C ASP A 437 -14.36 -16.06 0.28
N ALA A 438 -13.81 -15.98 1.48
CA ALA A 438 -13.21 -14.78 2.03
C ALA A 438 -11.68 -14.74 1.87
N ILE A 439 -11.14 -13.52 1.84
CA ILE A 439 -9.71 -13.25 1.97
C ILE A 439 -9.48 -12.66 3.35
N ALA A 440 -8.46 -13.16 4.04
CA ALA A 440 -8.04 -12.68 5.33
C ALA A 440 -6.58 -12.22 5.32
N VAL A 441 -6.32 -11.05 5.90
CA VAL A 441 -5.00 -10.43 6.01
C VAL A 441 -4.70 -10.17 7.48
N LEU A 442 -3.79 -10.96 8.05
CA LEU A 442 -3.29 -10.79 9.41
C LEU A 442 -2.02 -9.96 9.41
N ARG A 443 -1.98 -8.94 10.27
CA ARG A 443 -0.88 -8.01 10.51
C ARG A 443 -0.45 -8.11 11.97
N TRP A 444 0.84 -8.36 12.21
CA TRP A 444 1.35 -8.66 13.56
C TRP A 444 2.84 -8.33 13.72
N GLY A 445 3.33 -8.47 14.95
CA GLY A 445 4.74 -8.25 15.32
C GLY A 445 4.99 -6.95 16.09
N GLY A 446 3.96 -6.15 16.35
CA GLY A 446 4.00 -5.02 17.28
C GLY A 446 3.19 -5.26 18.55
N HIS A 447 2.70 -4.18 19.18
CA HIS A 447 1.95 -4.24 20.46
C HIS A 447 0.48 -4.71 20.31
N GLY A 448 0.19 -5.52 19.29
CA GLY A 448 -1.15 -6.00 18.97
C GLY A 448 -1.16 -6.81 17.69
N SER A 449 -2.37 -7.13 17.22
CA SER A 449 -2.61 -7.69 15.89
C SER A 449 -3.83 -7.06 15.24
N LEU A 450 -3.77 -6.90 13.91
CA LEU A 450 -4.91 -6.50 13.09
C LEU A 450 -5.23 -7.64 12.13
N LEU A 451 -6.49 -8.03 12.05
CA LEU A 451 -6.96 -9.07 11.15
C LEU A 451 -8.12 -8.54 10.32
N LEU A 452 -7.90 -8.39 9.02
CA LEU A 452 -8.97 -8.14 8.07
C LEU A 452 -9.55 -9.48 7.60
N VAL A 453 -10.87 -9.59 7.52
CA VAL A 453 -11.58 -10.70 6.85
C VAL A 453 -12.64 -10.10 5.94
N ALA A 454 -12.52 -10.33 4.63
CA ALA A 454 -13.39 -9.75 3.61
C ALA A 454 -14.01 -10.85 2.75
N ASN A 455 -15.34 -10.98 2.76
CA ASN A 455 -16.04 -11.89 1.86
C ASN A 455 -16.30 -11.21 0.52
N LEU A 456 -15.44 -11.48 -0.47
CA LEU A 456 -15.61 -11.01 -1.85
C LEU A 456 -16.32 -12.03 -2.75
N GLY A 457 -16.82 -13.12 -2.17
CA GLY A 457 -17.63 -14.12 -2.84
C GLY A 457 -19.04 -13.60 -3.16
N LYS A 458 -19.74 -14.33 -4.02
CA LYS A 458 -21.15 -14.03 -4.37
C LYS A 458 -22.15 -14.63 -3.38
N MET A 459 -21.68 -15.50 -2.49
CA MET A 459 -22.51 -16.22 -1.53
C MET A 459 -22.03 -15.91 -0.11
N PRO A 460 -22.93 -15.96 0.88
CA PRO A 460 -22.51 -15.92 2.26
C PRO A 460 -21.54 -17.07 2.57
N SER A 461 -20.48 -16.78 3.32
CA SER A 461 -19.45 -17.74 3.68
C SER A 461 -19.33 -17.87 5.19
N GLU A 462 -18.99 -19.07 5.66
CA GLU A 462 -18.77 -19.35 7.07
C GLU A 462 -17.27 -19.39 7.36
N GLU A 463 -16.82 -18.49 8.22
CA GLU A 463 -15.41 -18.23 8.45
C GLU A 463 -14.98 -18.65 9.86
N LYS A 464 -13.75 -19.16 9.96
CA LYS A 464 -13.18 -19.60 11.22
C LYS A 464 -11.77 -19.05 11.42
N LEU A 465 -11.60 -18.21 12.44
CA LEU A 465 -10.32 -17.53 12.70
C LEU A 465 -9.24 -18.47 13.22
N SER A 466 -9.59 -19.66 13.72
CA SER A 466 -8.64 -20.69 14.15
C SER A 466 -7.68 -21.14 13.04
N ALA A 467 -7.93 -20.76 11.78
CA ALA A 467 -6.97 -20.90 10.68
C ALA A 467 -5.67 -20.08 10.92
N PHE A 468 -5.70 -19.05 11.76
CA PHE A 468 -4.54 -18.27 12.18
C PHE A 468 -4.09 -18.71 13.58
N PHE A 469 -2.94 -19.38 13.65
CA PHE A 469 -2.41 -19.87 14.93
C PHE A 469 -1.91 -18.73 15.82
N GLY A 470 -2.19 -18.80 17.13
CA GLY A 470 -1.64 -17.87 18.11
C GLY A 470 -2.41 -16.56 18.26
N LEU A 471 -3.60 -16.44 17.66
CA LEU A 471 -4.51 -15.34 17.97
C LEU A 471 -5.04 -15.45 19.41
N PRO A 472 -5.39 -14.32 20.06
CA PRO A 472 -6.09 -14.35 21.34
C PRO A 472 -7.44 -15.07 21.21
N ASN A 473 -7.98 -15.61 22.30
CA ASN A 473 -9.25 -16.35 22.28
C ASN A 473 -10.43 -15.51 21.76
N GLU A 474 -10.39 -14.20 22.05
CA GLU A 474 -11.35 -13.22 21.56
C GLU A 474 -10.61 -12.06 20.89
N ILE A 475 -11.19 -11.55 19.81
CA ILE A 475 -10.72 -10.37 19.09
C ILE A 475 -11.87 -9.40 18.89
N SER A 476 -11.60 -8.09 18.98
CA SER A 476 -12.62 -7.06 18.91
C SER A 476 -12.80 -6.53 17.49
N VAL A 477 -14.04 -6.26 17.07
CA VAL A 477 -14.34 -5.56 15.82
C VAL A 477 -13.91 -4.10 15.94
N ALA A 478 -12.88 -3.69 15.21
CA ALA A 478 -12.40 -2.30 15.17
C ALA A 478 -13.18 -1.46 14.14
N ALA A 479 -13.47 -2.04 12.99
CA ALA A 479 -14.37 -1.50 11.98
C ALA A 479 -15.08 -2.65 11.26
N SER A 480 -16.27 -2.39 10.77
CA SER A 480 -17.04 -3.32 9.94
C SER A 480 -17.63 -2.56 8.76
N SER A 481 -17.87 -3.25 7.65
CA SER A 481 -18.48 -2.63 6.47
C SER A 481 -19.82 -1.99 6.81
N ALA A 482 -20.22 -0.95 6.07
CA ALA A 482 -21.40 -0.13 6.39
C ALA A 482 -22.70 -0.94 6.52
N SER A 483 -22.81 -2.06 5.80
CA SER A 483 -23.94 -3.00 5.82
C SER A 483 -23.79 -4.17 6.79
N SER A 484 -22.72 -4.21 7.60
CA SER A 484 -22.41 -5.37 8.45
C SER A 484 -23.38 -5.53 9.62
N SER A 485 -23.64 -6.79 9.96
CA SER A 485 -24.41 -7.17 11.15
C SER A 485 -23.58 -7.14 12.45
N PHE A 486 -22.25 -6.99 12.35
CA PHE A 486 -21.34 -6.96 13.48
C PHE A 486 -21.11 -5.52 13.95
N PRO A 487 -21.54 -5.16 15.17
CA PRO A 487 -21.30 -3.82 15.69
C PRO A 487 -19.83 -3.63 16.07
N VAL A 488 -19.34 -2.41 15.92
CA VAL A 488 -18.01 -2.01 16.40
C VAL A 488 -17.89 -2.33 17.90
N ARG A 489 -16.73 -2.86 18.31
CA ARG A 489 -16.40 -3.42 19.64
C ARG A 489 -17.07 -4.75 19.99
N ALA A 490 -17.83 -5.38 19.11
CA ALA A 490 -18.23 -6.77 19.31
C ALA A 490 -17.00 -7.67 19.48
N GLN A 491 -17.10 -8.68 20.35
CA GLN A 491 -16.07 -9.70 20.48
C GLN A 491 -16.39 -10.88 19.55
N VAL A 492 -15.39 -11.29 18.78
CA VAL A 492 -15.45 -12.48 17.92
C VAL A 492 -14.56 -13.54 18.55
N ALA A 493 -15.15 -14.68 18.89
CA ALA A 493 -14.42 -15.81 19.43
C ALA A 493 -13.68 -16.54 18.31
N VAL A 494 -12.38 -16.78 18.49
CA VAL A 494 -11.50 -17.35 17.44
C VAL A 494 -11.79 -18.82 17.14
N ASP A 495 -12.31 -19.55 18.12
CA ASP A 495 -12.65 -20.97 18.03
C ASP A 495 -14.03 -21.24 17.42
N LYS A 496 -14.89 -20.22 17.34
CA LYS A 496 -16.22 -20.30 16.74
C LYS A 496 -16.21 -19.87 15.28
N SER A 497 -17.12 -20.44 14.51
CA SER A 497 -17.42 -19.94 13.18
C SER A 497 -18.39 -18.77 13.24
N PHE A 498 -18.29 -17.87 12.27
CA PHE A 498 -19.24 -16.78 12.05
C PHE A 498 -19.49 -16.64 10.56
N LYS A 499 -20.64 -16.06 10.20
CA LYS A 499 -21.08 -15.95 8.81
C LYS A 499 -20.88 -14.53 8.32
N LEU A 500 -20.30 -14.38 7.13
CA LEU A 500 -20.19 -13.11 6.43
C LEU A 500 -21.06 -13.13 5.17
N THR A 501 -21.87 -12.09 4.96
CA THR A 501 -22.59 -11.90 3.70
C THR A 501 -21.65 -11.42 2.59
N PRO A 502 -22.03 -11.52 1.30
CA PRO A 502 -21.25 -10.95 0.21
C PRO A 502 -20.91 -9.46 0.45
N GLY A 503 -19.65 -9.08 0.24
CA GLY A 503 -19.13 -7.73 0.52
C GLY A 503 -18.81 -7.46 1.99
N GLU A 504 -19.38 -8.23 2.93
CA GLU A 504 -19.21 -7.98 4.36
C GLU A 504 -17.76 -8.16 4.77
N THR A 505 -17.24 -7.14 5.43
CA THR A 505 -15.83 -7.06 5.78
C THR A 505 -15.67 -6.63 7.22
N LEU A 506 -14.81 -7.33 7.95
CA LEU A 506 -14.48 -7.05 9.34
C LEU A 506 -12.99 -6.73 9.46
N LEU A 507 -12.68 -5.56 10.03
CA LEU A 507 -11.36 -5.23 10.55
C LEU A 507 -11.36 -5.52 12.05
N LEU A 508 -10.64 -6.54 12.47
CA LEU A 508 -10.54 -7.01 13.83
C LEU A 508 -9.23 -6.55 14.45
N ALA A 509 -9.26 -6.07 15.69
CA ALA A 509 -8.09 -5.68 16.46
C ALA A 509 -8.01 -6.49 17.76
N GLY A 510 -6.82 -7.02 18.04
CA GLY A 510 -6.58 -7.88 19.18
C GLY A 510 -5.24 -7.63 19.85
N GLY A 511 -5.04 -8.35 20.95
CA GLY A 511 -3.74 -8.42 21.62
C GLY A 511 -2.65 -9.01 20.71
N PRO A 512 -1.38 -8.98 21.16
CA PRO A 512 -0.28 -9.55 20.43
C PRO A 512 -0.50 -11.04 20.13
N ARG A 513 -0.08 -11.46 18.94
CA ARG A 513 -0.05 -12.88 18.58
C ARG A 513 0.92 -13.63 19.49
N HIS A 514 0.49 -14.74 20.07
CA HIS A 514 1.38 -15.64 20.78
C HIS A 514 2.16 -16.50 19.77
N CYS A 515 3.50 -16.37 19.77
CA CYS A 515 4.40 -17.17 18.95
C CYS A 515 4.50 -18.60 19.50
N GLY A 516 3.44 -19.35 19.27
CA GLY A 516 3.20 -20.69 19.73
C GLY A 516 1.69 -20.85 19.73
N GLY A 517 1.16 -21.80 18.96
CA GLY A 517 -0.17 -22.34 19.31
C GLY A 517 -0.17 -22.75 20.80
N PRO A 518 -1.33 -23.01 21.43
CA PRO A 518 -1.42 -23.22 22.89
C PRO A 518 -0.24 -24.08 23.35
N GLY A 519 0.71 -23.43 24.03
CA GLY A 519 2.02 -24.02 24.23
C GLY A 519 1.88 -25.27 25.10
N PRO A 520 2.89 -26.16 25.16
CA PRO A 520 2.99 -27.11 26.24
C PRO A 520 2.80 -26.41 27.58
N VAL A 521 3.30 -25.18 27.71
CA VAL A 521 3.15 -24.32 28.90
C VAL A 521 1.70 -23.91 29.16
N ASP A 522 0.87 -23.61 28.16
CA ASP A 522 -0.55 -23.26 28.38
C ASP A 522 -1.40 -24.49 28.67
N LYS A 523 -1.09 -25.63 28.03
CA LYS A 523 -1.69 -26.92 28.39
C LYS A 523 -1.26 -27.37 29.79
N ILE A 524 -0.01 -27.12 30.17
CA ILE A 524 0.53 -27.41 31.50
C ILE A 524 -0.03 -26.42 32.51
N ALA A 525 -0.19 -25.12 32.20
CA ALA A 525 -0.77 -24.12 33.08
C ALA A 525 -2.27 -24.38 33.30
N ASN A 526 -3.00 -24.76 32.25
CA ASN A 526 -4.40 -25.18 32.38
C ASN A 526 -4.52 -26.52 33.14
N LYS A 527 -3.68 -27.52 32.85
CA LYS A 527 -3.65 -28.78 33.62
C LYS A 527 -3.19 -28.59 35.07
N LEU A 528 -2.27 -27.67 35.32
CA LEU A 528 -1.80 -27.30 36.66
C LEU A 528 -2.88 -26.53 37.40
N SER A 529 -3.64 -25.66 36.73
CA SER A 529 -4.79 -24.93 37.28
C SER A 529 -5.94 -25.89 37.62
N GLU A 530 -6.28 -26.81 36.72
CA GLU A 530 -7.25 -27.89 36.98
C GLU A 530 -6.78 -28.84 38.08
N GLY A 531 -5.48 -29.17 38.08
CA GLY A 531 -4.81 -29.91 39.15
C GLY A 531 -4.88 -29.15 40.47
N TRP A 532 -4.65 -27.84 40.46
CA TRP A 532 -4.72 -26.95 41.62
C TRP A 532 -6.13 -26.88 42.19
N GLN A 533 -7.16 -26.80 41.36
CA GLN A 533 -8.55 -26.79 41.82
C GLN A 533 -8.96 -28.13 42.46
N LYS A 534 -8.51 -29.26 41.89
CA LYS A 534 -8.71 -30.58 42.49
C LYS A 534 -7.95 -30.74 43.81
N ILE A 535 -6.70 -30.29 43.85
CA ILE A 535 -5.83 -30.25 45.03
C ILE A 535 -6.49 -29.39 46.13
N ASN A 536 -6.92 -28.17 45.82
CA ASN A 536 -7.60 -27.28 46.79
C ASN A 536 -8.88 -27.91 47.37
N LYS A 537 -9.63 -28.66 46.55
CA LYS A 537 -10.81 -29.41 47.00
C LYS A 537 -10.45 -30.54 47.97
N TYR A 538 -9.34 -31.26 47.74
CA TYR A 538 -8.81 -32.26 48.67
C TYR A 538 -8.23 -31.64 49.95
N PHE A 539 -7.53 -30.51 49.84
CA PHE A 539 -6.94 -29.81 50.98
C PHE A 539 -7.99 -29.12 51.87
N SER A 540 -9.12 -28.69 51.32
CA SER A 540 -10.26 -28.21 52.12
C SER A 540 -10.89 -29.29 53.00
N MET A 541 -10.70 -30.58 52.68
CA MET A 541 -11.19 -31.70 53.50
C MET A 541 -10.22 -32.12 54.61
N LEU A 542 -8.93 -31.81 54.49
CA LEU A 542 -7.87 -32.23 55.44
C LEU A 542 -7.53 -31.17 56.52
N ALA A 543 -8.25 -30.05 56.53
CA ALA A 543 -7.95 -28.89 57.37
C ALA A 543 -8.35 -29.09 58.86
N LYS A 544 -7.57 -29.90 59.60
CA LYS A 544 -7.60 -29.90 61.08
C LYS A 544 -6.23 -29.76 61.77
N ASN A 545 -5.12 -29.69 61.03
CA ASN A 545 -3.79 -29.59 61.66
C ASN A 545 -3.00 -28.37 61.17
N GLU A 546 -2.98 -27.31 61.98
CA GLU A 546 -2.34 -26.00 61.71
C GLU A 546 -0.82 -26.09 61.49
N LEU A 547 -0.15 -27.09 62.06
CA LEU A 547 1.29 -27.31 61.90
C LEU A 547 1.68 -27.73 60.47
N LEU A 548 0.86 -28.56 59.82
CA LEU A 548 1.09 -29.01 58.45
C LEU A 548 0.89 -27.86 57.45
N LYS A 549 -0.05 -26.96 57.75
CA LYS A 549 -0.40 -25.80 56.94
C LYS A 549 0.75 -24.79 56.86
N ARG A 550 1.42 -24.51 58.00
CA ARG A 550 2.60 -23.64 58.04
C ARG A 550 3.82 -24.23 57.34
N TYR A 551 4.04 -25.54 57.46
CA TYR A 551 5.17 -26.21 56.80
C TYR A 551 5.03 -26.17 55.27
N LEU A 552 3.82 -26.41 54.76
CA LEU A 552 3.52 -26.38 53.32
C LEU A 552 3.50 -24.96 52.75
N GLN A 553 3.03 -23.94 53.49
CA GLN A 553 3.09 -22.55 53.04
C GLN A 553 4.53 -22.04 52.89
N ASN A 554 5.43 -22.44 53.79
CA ASN A 554 6.86 -22.09 53.69
C ASN A 554 7.56 -22.80 52.52
N LEU A 555 7.20 -24.05 52.23
CA LEU A 555 7.69 -24.79 51.06
C LEU A 555 7.18 -24.21 49.73
N LEU A 556 5.96 -23.69 49.70
CA LEU A 556 5.39 -23.04 48.53
C LEU A 556 6.00 -21.65 48.29
N PHE A 557 6.33 -20.92 49.35
CA PHE A 557 7.00 -19.63 49.26
C PHE A 557 8.45 -19.75 48.75
N SER A 558 9.17 -20.79 49.15
CA SER A 558 10.54 -21.07 48.66
C SER A 558 10.57 -21.55 47.20
N ALA A 559 9.57 -22.34 46.78
CA ALA A 559 9.40 -22.74 45.38
C ALA A 559 9.07 -21.52 44.48
N TRP A 560 8.22 -20.62 44.95
CA TRP A 560 7.88 -19.39 44.22
C TRP A 560 9.07 -18.42 44.10
N LEU A 561 9.86 -18.26 45.17
CA LEU A 561 11.11 -17.49 45.16
C LEU A 561 12.15 -18.07 44.18
N SER A 562 12.22 -19.40 44.03
CA SER A 562 13.14 -20.07 43.11
C SER A 562 12.75 -19.86 41.63
N VAL A 563 11.45 -19.81 41.34
CA VAL A 563 10.92 -19.50 40.00
C VAL A 563 11.08 -18.01 39.67
N ALA A 564 10.86 -17.13 40.65
CA ALA A 564 11.08 -15.69 40.50
C ALA A 564 12.57 -15.35 40.27
N ALA A 565 13.48 -16.03 40.96
CA ALA A 565 14.93 -15.89 40.78
C ALA A 565 15.40 -16.36 39.39
N SER A 566 14.85 -17.47 38.87
CA SER A 566 15.13 -17.95 37.50
C SER A 566 14.68 -16.95 36.42
N ASN A 567 13.54 -16.27 36.62
CA ASN A 567 13.07 -15.22 35.71
C ASN A 567 13.91 -13.93 35.77
N ALA A 568 14.53 -13.62 36.92
CA ALA A 568 15.42 -12.47 37.06
C ALA A 568 16.79 -12.70 36.39
N VAL A 569 17.33 -13.93 36.46
CA VAL A 569 18.61 -14.30 35.80
C VAL A 569 18.47 -14.32 34.27
N SER A 570 17.30 -14.70 33.75
CA SER A 570 16.96 -14.60 32.32
C SER A 570 17.00 -13.17 31.79
N ARG A 571 16.58 -12.17 32.59
CA ARG A 571 16.64 -10.75 32.22
C ARG A 571 18.03 -10.12 32.31
N ALA A 572 18.91 -10.61 33.19
CA ALA A 572 20.27 -10.09 33.35
C ALA A 572 21.25 -10.60 32.27
N GLY A 573 21.05 -11.83 31.75
CA GLY A 573 21.90 -12.42 30.71
C GLY A 573 21.82 -11.72 29.35
N SER A 574 20.71 -11.06 29.04
CA SER A 574 20.52 -10.32 27.78
C SER A 574 21.33 -9.02 27.69
N ALA A 575 21.79 -8.47 28.82
CA ALA A 575 22.56 -7.22 28.85
C ALA A 575 24.08 -7.42 28.67
N LEU A 576 24.62 -8.62 28.95
CA LEU A 576 26.07 -8.87 28.91
C LEU A 576 26.57 -9.39 27.55
N ALA A 577 25.69 -9.93 26.70
CA ALA A 577 26.06 -10.50 25.39
C ALA A 577 26.30 -9.45 24.28
N LEU A 578 26.06 -8.17 24.55
CA LEU A 578 26.28 -7.05 23.62
C LEU A 578 27.69 -6.43 23.70
N MET A 579 28.57 -6.91 24.59
CA MET A 579 29.91 -6.32 24.81
C MET A 579 31.12 -7.19 24.42
N SER A 580 30.93 -8.41 23.91
CA SER A 580 32.05 -9.29 23.55
C SER A 580 31.85 -9.97 22.18
N GLY A 581 32.27 -9.28 21.12
CA GLY A 581 32.18 -9.80 19.75
C GLY A 581 33.14 -9.10 18.79
N GLY A 582 34.40 -8.94 19.19
CA GLY A 582 35.46 -8.41 18.34
C GLY A 582 36.74 -9.24 18.47
N ALA A 583 37.25 -9.68 17.32
CA ALA A 583 38.58 -10.24 17.01
C ALA A 583 38.63 -11.74 16.66
N GLY A 584 39.09 -12.04 15.44
CA GLY A 584 39.40 -13.41 14.99
C GLY A 584 39.70 -13.54 13.50
N VAL A 585 40.87 -13.06 13.08
CA VAL A 585 41.46 -13.16 11.71
C VAL A 585 41.80 -14.61 11.31
N ARG A 586 41.55 -15.02 10.05
CA ARG A 586 42.48 -15.75 9.13
C ARG A 586 41.88 -16.13 7.76
N SER A 587 42.75 -16.18 6.76
CA SER A 587 42.61 -16.42 5.31
C SER A 587 43.85 -17.26 4.87
N PRO A 588 44.03 -17.78 3.62
CA PRO A 588 43.13 -18.48 2.66
C PRO A 588 43.78 -19.76 2.03
N ALA A 589 43.05 -20.58 1.24
CA ALA A 589 43.65 -21.48 0.22
C ALA A 589 42.69 -22.04 -0.88
N ARG A 590 42.89 -21.53 -2.11
CA ARG A 590 42.94 -22.11 -3.50
C ARG A 590 42.23 -23.40 -4.01
N ARG A 591 41.78 -23.25 -5.29
CA ARG A 591 41.56 -24.18 -6.46
C ARG A 591 40.31 -25.09 -6.41
N GLY A 592 39.53 -25.37 -7.47
CA GLY A 592 39.50 -24.99 -8.89
C GLY A 592 38.64 -26.00 -9.70
N LEU A 593 37.95 -25.52 -10.76
CA LEU A 593 37.42 -26.21 -11.97
C LEU A 593 36.12 -27.07 -11.96
N SER A 594 35.17 -26.58 -12.78
CA SER A 594 34.31 -27.21 -13.81
C SER A 594 33.26 -28.29 -13.47
N ALA A 595 31.98 -28.00 -13.76
CA ALA A 595 31.10 -28.72 -14.71
C ALA A 595 29.62 -28.31 -14.51
N ARG A 596 28.85 -28.18 -15.60
CA ARG A 596 27.37 -27.99 -15.60
C ARG A 596 26.65 -29.16 -14.89
N PRO A 597 25.44 -28.94 -14.35
CA PRO A 597 24.26 -29.50 -15.04
C PRO A 597 22.99 -28.61 -14.99
N THR A 598 22.04 -28.99 -15.84
CA THR A 598 20.64 -28.55 -16.00
C THR A 598 19.74 -28.83 -14.77
N PRO A 599 18.49 -28.31 -14.71
CA PRO A 599 17.87 -27.82 -13.49
C PRO A 599 17.12 -28.90 -12.70
N ALA A 600 17.26 -28.85 -11.37
CA ALA A 600 16.40 -29.58 -10.45
C ALA A 600 15.61 -28.59 -9.59
N ILE A 601 14.29 -28.69 -9.75
CA ILE A 601 13.24 -28.17 -8.88
C ILE A 601 13.47 -28.74 -7.48
N ASP A 602 13.86 -27.90 -6.53
CA ASP A 602 13.52 -27.96 -5.10
C ASP A 602 14.45 -27.05 -4.29
N ARG A 603 13.93 -25.88 -3.88
CA ARG A 603 14.27 -25.20 -2.61
C ARG A 603 13.42 -23.95 -2.44
N ALA A 604 12.15 -24.18 -2.12
CA ALA A 604 11.35 -23.18 -1.43
C ALA A 604 11.71 -23.18 0.07
N ARG A 605 12.12 -22.01 0.56
CA ARG A 605 11.90 -21.49 1.92
C ARG A 605 12.25 -22.41 3.11
N ALA A 606 13.47 -22.22 3.61
CA ALA A 606 13.79 -22.43 5.03
C ALA A 606 14.17 -21.09 5.68
N HIS A 607 13.20 -20.18 5.81
CA HIS A 607 13.23 -19.17 6.88
C HIS A 607 12.20 -19.58 7.92
N ALA A 608 12.48 -20.70 8.59
CA ALA A 608 11.83 -21.07 9.83
C ALA A 608 12.63 -20.45 10.98
N CYS A 609 11.97 -19.66 11.83
CA CYS A 609 12.24 -19.59 13.27
C CYS A 609 13.70 -19.42 13.73
N ALA A 610 14.46 -18.46 13.20
CA ALA A 610 15.81 -18.18 13.71
C ALA A 610 15.87 -17.61 15.16
N PRO A 611 14.88 -16.86 15.69
CA PRO A 611 14.90 -16.47 17.11
C PRO A 611 14.36 -17.56 18.04
N CYS A 612 13.67 -18.58 17.51
CA CYS A 612 12.94 -19.56 18.32
C CYS A 612 13.72 -20.88 18.54
N THR A 613 14.76 -21.16 17.76
CA THR A 613 15.61 -22.36 17.93
C THR A 613 16.51 -22.27 19.16
N ASP A 614 16.96 -21.08 19.56
CA ASP A 614 17.76 -20.91 20.78
C ASP A 614 16.90 -21.06 22.06
N ALA A 615 15.61 -20.71 21.99
CA ALA A 615 14.68 -20.87 23.12
C ALA A 615 14.28 -22.33 23.36
N THR A 616 14.01 -23.13 22.32
CA THR A 616 13.66 -24.55 22.46
C THR A 616 14.83 -25.39 22.98
N THR A 617 16.06 -25.06 22.59
CA THR A 617 17.26 -25.78 23.06
C THR A 617 17.51 -25.55 24.56
N ARG A 618 17.22 -24.34 25.06
CA ARG A 618 17.31 -24.00 26.49
C ARG A 618 16.17 -24.58 27.33
N VAL A 619 14.96 -24.70 26.78
CA VAL A 619 13.82 -25.37 27.45
C VAL A 619 14.05 -26.87 27.59
N ALA A 620 14.64 -27.53 26.59
CA ALA A 620 14.99 -28.95 26.65
C ALA A 620 16.04 -29.25 27.74
N ALA A 621 16.99 -28.33 27.95
CA ALA A 621 17.98 -28.44 29.03
C ALA A 621 17.32 -28.33 30.42
N ILE A 622 16.35 -27.43 30.59
CA ILE A 622 15.59 -27.23 31.85
C ILE A 622 14.66 -28.43 32.13
N GLN A 623 14.03 -29.01 31.09
CA GLN A 623 13.19 -30.21 31.22
C GLN A 623 13.97 -31.44 31.74
N ASN A 624 15.21 -31.64 31.25
CA ASN A 624 16.05 -32.72 31.74
C ASN A 624 16.46 -32.53 33.21
N THR A 625 16.64 -31.28 33.66
CA THR A 625 16.95 -30.97 35.06
C THR A 625 15.73 -31.09 35.98
N MET A 626 14.52 -30.72 35.53
CA MET A 626 13.29 -30.88 36.32
C MET A 626 12.84 -32.34 36.42
N GLY A 627 12.99 -33.15 35.36
CA GLY A 627 12.68 -34.58 35.39
C GLY A 627 13.59 -35.39 36.33
N THR A 628 14.83 -34.95 36.53
CA THR A 628 15.73 -35.55 37.54
C THR A 628 15.34 -35.15 38.96
N ILE A 629 14.83 -33.93 39.17
CA ILE A 629 14.36 -33.46 40.48
C ILE A 629 13.03 -34.15 40.88
N GLU A 630 12.09 -34.34 39.96
CA GLU A 630 10.81 -35.02 40.24
C GLU A 630 10.99 -36.50 40.63
N ASN A 631 11.86 -37.24 39.94
CA ASN A 631 12.13 -38.64 40.27
C ASN A 631 12.82 -38.79 41.64
N HIS A 632 13.73 -37.88 41.98
CA HIS A 632 14.41 -37.91 43.28
C HIS A 632 13.49 -37.48 44.45
N PHE A 633 12.46 -36.67 44.16
CA PHE A 633 11.48 -36.25 45.16
C PHE A 633 10.43 -37.35 45.42
N PHE A 634 10.02 -38.08 44.37
CA PHE A 634 9.02 -39.15 44.48
C PHE A 634 9.55 -40.40 45.21
N GLU A 635 10.81 -40.79 44.97
CA GLU A 635 11.42 -41.92 45.68
C GLU A 635 11.67 -41.62 47.17
N ASN A 636 12.05 -40.39 47.51
CA ASN A 636 12.25 -39.99 48.90
C ASN A 636 10.94 -39.82 49.68
N PHE A 637 9.84 -39.44 49.02
CA PHE A 637 8.53 -39.30 49.66
C PHE A 637 7.89 -40.66 50.01
N ILE A 638 8.13 -41.70 49.18
CA ILE A 638 7.65 -43.06 49.46
C ILE A 638 8.45 -43.70 50.61
N ASN A 639 9.77 -43.45 50.70
CA ASN A 639 10.61 -43.95 51.79
C ASN A 639 10.36 -43.25 53.15
N LEU A 640 9.72 -42.09 53.18
CA LEU A 640 9.33 -41.39 54.41
C LEU A 640 7.91 -41.72 54.88
N TYR A 641 7.13 -42.43 54.04
CA TYR A 641 5.75 -42.83 54.33
C TYR A 641 5.64 -44.32 54.73
N GLN A 642 6.61 -45.15 54.35
CA GLN A 642 6.86 -46.46 54.99
C GLN A 642 7.62 -46.27 56.29
#